data_AF-A0AAQ6IFB5-F1
#
_entry.id   AF-A0AAQ6IFB5-F1
#
_cell.length_a   1.000
_cell.length_b   1.000
_cell.length_c   1.000
_cell.angle_alpha   90.00
_cell.angle_beta   90.00
_cell.angle_gamma   90.00
#
_symmetry.space_group_name_H-M   'P 1'
#
loop_
_entity.id
_entity.type
_entity.pdbx_description
1 polymer ?
#
loop_
_entity_poly.entity_id
_entity_poly.type
_entity_poly.pdbx_seq_one_letter_code
_entity_poly.pdbx_strand_id
1 'polypeptide(L)'
;LNKHTKTIKNTVTLNVELTAEQWKIKWEKEKERNKTLRNTVTWLENELNRWRNGETVPVEDQFDKEKAKAEVQALDSALNNDKIAASPGLSTLPGVKLTDAEKEKCEAEMAKLYKQLDDKDDEINQQSQLLEKLKQQMLDQEELLTSSRRDHDTLQTELNRLLAENDASKDEVKEVLQALEELAVNYDQKSQEVEDKTRQFEALSEELNEKSSSLASIDSELQKLKEMTNHQRKRVTEMMSSLLKDLAEIGIALGSSDIKQQDSSGLIDEEFTVARLYISKMKSEVKTMVKRCKQLESTQSQSLQKMEEAESELTACRLRISQHEAKIKSLTDCLQNQEQKKRQLEENVDSLNEEIVRIKAQEKVNAMEKENEIQSANEVKEAVEKQIQSHREVHQRQISSLRDELDNKDKLITELQDLNQEIALEQERLRVEHEKLKAADQEKSRQLQELTVLQDRREQARQDLKGLEETVARELQTLHNLRRLFVQDLATRVKKNGQMNSDDTEGSTAQKQKISFLENNLEQLTKVHKQLVRDNADLRCEIPKLEKRLRATAERVKALEAALKEAKENAARDRNRYEQEVERIKDAVKPKNMGRRPSAQIAKPIRPGQLPGAPLMIPSIIRSNLIQNNAGINGGDDRQEKTASCSFTIIQQAHCITQF
;
A
#
# COMPACT_ATOMS: atom_id res chain seq x y z
N LEU A 1 39.20 32.97 -8.06
CA LEU A 1 38.49 34.27 -8.13
C LEU A 1 38.76 35.05 -6.84
N ASN A 2 38.90 36.37 -6.94
CA ASN A 2 39.36 37.22 -5.84
C ASN A 2 38.30 37.42 -4.75
N LYS A 3 38.70 37.27 -3.48
CA LYS A 3 37.92 37.78 -2.34
C LYS A 3 38.16 39.29 -2.23
N HIS A 4 37.15 40.11 -2.47
CA HIS A 4 37.24 41.54 -2.22
C HIS A 4 37.14 41.85 -0.72
N THR A 5 38.29 42.10 -0.09
CA THR A 5 38.39 42.70 1.24
C THR A 5 37.76 44.09 1.23
N LYS A 6 36.71 44.30 2.04
CA LYS A 6 36.08 45.61 2.22
C LYS A 6 36.91 46.47 3.17
N THR A 7 37.65 47.44 2.64
CA THR A 7 38.32 48.46 3.47
C THR A 7 37.30 49.48 3.96
N ILE A 8 36.92 49.41 5.23
CA ILE A 8 36.09 50.43 5.89
C ILE A 8 36.97 51.64 6.20
N LYS A 9 36.81 52.73 5.44
CA LYS A 9 37.43 54.02 5.76
C LYS A 9 36.58 54.74 6.82
N ASN A 10 36.96 54.58 8.08
CA ASN A 10 36.32 55.31 9.18
C ASN A 10 36.70 56.80 9.07
N THR A 11 35.73 57.65 8.76
CA THR A 11 35.96 59.08 8.48
C THR A 11 35.43 59.89 9.66
N VAL A 12 36.32 60.32 10.56
CA VAL A 12 35.95 61.13 11.71
C VAL A 12 35.76 62.59 11.27
N THR A 13 34.50 63.03 11.22
CA THR A 13 34.15 64.45 11.11
C THR A 13 33.92 65.04 12.49
N LEU A 14 34.48 66.23 12.76
CA LEU A 14 34.21 66.98 13.99
C LEU A 14 32.70 67.21 14.15
N ASN A 15 32.17 66.95 15.36
CA ASN A 15 30.81 67.34 15.72
C ASN A 15 30.73 68.87 15.71
N VAL A 16 30.11 69.42 14.67
CA VAL A 16 29.75 70.84 14.63
C VAL A 16 28.44 70.99 15.41
N GLU A 17 28.50 71.67 16.55
CA GLU A 17 27.30 72.08 17.27
C GLU A 17 26.51 73.05 16.40
N LEU A 18 25.32 72.62 15.98
CA LEU A 18 24.39 73.40 15.17
C LEU A 18 23.24 73.84 16.08
N THR A 19 22.83 75.10 15.98
CA THR A 19 21.59 75.53 16.63
C THR A 19 20.40 74.79 15.99
N ALA A 20 19.29 74.64 16.72
CA ALA A 20 18.11 73.92 16.22
C ALA A 20 17.64 74.41 14.85
N GLU A 21 17.69 75.73 14.60
CA GLU A 21 17.34 76.32 13.30
C GLU A 21 18.35 75.96 12.20
N GLN A 22 19.66 75.97 12.50
CA GLN A 22 20.70 75.55 11.55
C GLN A 22 20.60 74.05 11.21
N TRP A 23 20.27 73.21 12.19
CA TRP A 23 20.07 71.78 11.97
C TRP A 23 18.83 71.53 11.09
N LYS A 24 17.71 72.20 11.39
CA LYS A 24 16.47 72.14 10.60
C LYS A 24 16.68 72.59 9.15
N ILE A 25 17.43 73.68 8.91
CA ILE A 25 17.76 74.16 7.56
C ILE A 25 18.64 73.13 6.82
N LYS A 26 19.64 72.53 7.48
CA LYS A 26 20.45 71.47 6.86
C LYS A 26 19.64 70.21 6.57
N TRP A 27 18.74 69.80 7.47
CA TRP A 27 17.91 68.63 7.31
C TRP A 27 16.91 68.77 6.16
N GLU A 28 16.20 69.91 6.04
CA GLU A 28 15.29 70.15 4.91
C GLU A 28 16.05 70.17 3.56
N LYS A 29 17.26 70.75 3.50
CA LYS A 29 18.10 70.71 2.30
C LYS A 29 18.55 69.27 1.95
N GLU A 30 19.00 68.49 2.92
CA GLU A 30 19.44 67.10 2.69
C GLU A 30 18.29 66.16 2.33
N LYS A 31 17.09 66.43 2.85
CA LYS A 31 15.82 65.77 2.51
C LYS A 31 15.41 66.05 1.06
N GLU A 32 15.44 67.31 0.60
CA GLU A 32 15.17 67.63 -0.80
C GLU A 32 16.28 67.08 -1.74
N ARG A 33 17.56 67.11 -1.33
CA ARG A 33 18.64 66.41 -2.06
C ARG A 33 18.38 64.92 -2.20
N ASN A 34 17.97 64.24 -1.12
CA ASN A 34 17.60 62.83 -1.14
C ASN A 34 16.41 62.53 -2.04
N LYS A 35 15.42 63.42 -2.07
CA LYS A 35 14.23 63.32 -2.93
C LYS A 35 14.60 63.43 -4.43
N THR A 36 15.45 64.39 -4.81
CA THR A 36 15.98 64.49 -6.19
C THR A 36 16.78 63.23 -6.58
N LEU A 37 17.63 62.73 -5.69
CA LEU A 37 18.38 61.49 -5.92
C LEU A 37 17.47 60.25 -6.05
N ARG A 38 16.41 60.15 -5.24
CA ARG A 38 15.42 59.06 -5.35
C ARG A 38 14.65 59.11 -6.67
N ASN A 39 14.21 60.30 -7.10
CA ASN A 39 13.56 60.48 -8.40
C ASN A 39 14.49 60.02 -9.54
N THR A 40 15.77 60.38 -9.46
CA THR A 40 16.80 59.97 -10.41
C THR A 40 16.98 58.44 -10.47
N VAL A 41 16.99 57.77 -9.31
CA VAL A 41 17.07 56.30 -9.23
C VAL A 41 15.82 55.65 -9.84
N THR A 42 14.62 56.09 -9.47
CA THR A 42 13.36 55.55 -10.03
C THR A 42 13.28 55.73 -11.54
N TRP A 43 13.76 56.86 -12.04
CA TRP A 43 13.83 57.13 -13.48
C TRP A 43 14.77 56.13 -14.18
N LEU A 44 15.97 55.89 -13.62
CA LEU A 44 16.94 54.91 -14.14
C LEU A 44 16.44 53.46 -14.06
N GLU A 45 15.72 53.10 -13.00
CA GLU A 45 15.11 51.77 -12.84
C GLU A 45 14.04 51.51 -13.91
N ASN A 46 13.25 52.53 -14.27
CA ASN A 46 12.27 52.44 -15.34
C ASN A 46 12.91 52.27 -16.73
N GLU A 47 13.94 53.06 -17.07
CA GLU A 47 14.70 52.87 -18.32
C GLU A 47 15.33 51.46 -18.39
N LEU A 48 15.95 51.02 -17.30
CA LEU A 48 16.60 49.70 -17.24
C LEU A 48 15.60 48.54 -17.32
N ASN A 49 14.38 48.71 -16.81
CA ASN A 49 13.29 47.73 -16.99
C ASN A 49 12.79 47.69 -18.45
N ARG A 50 12.71 48.83 -19.15
CA ARG A 50 12.37 48.84 -20.59
C ARG A 50 13.41 48.08 -21.41
N TRP A 51 14.70 48.29 -21.15
CA TRP A 51 15.78 47.53 -21.83
C TRP A 51 15.71 46.02 -21.52
N ARG A 52 15.39 45.63 -20.28
CA ARG A 52 15.18 44.22 -19.90
C ARG A 52 13.99 43.57 -20.59
N ASN A 53 12.94 44.34 -20.89
CA ASN A 53 11.76 43.87 -21.62
C ASN A 53 11.96 43.86 -23.16
N GLY A 54 13.15 44.22 -23.65
CA GLY A 54 13.48 44.19 -25.07
C GLY A 54 13.15 45.47 -25.86
N GLU A 55 12.72 46.55 -25.19
CA GLU A 55 12.52 47.85 -25.83
C GLU A 55 13.84 48.64 -25.93
N THR A 56 14.10 49.22 -27.11
CA THR A 56 15.16 50.22 -27.29
C THR A 56 14.63 51.62 -26.94
N VAL A 57 15.21 52.26 -25.93
CA VAL A 57 14.83 53.63 -25.53
C VAL A 57 15.50 54.67 -26.46
N PRO A 58 14.73 55.57 -27.12
CA PRO A 58 15.29 56.62 -27.97
C PRO A 58 16.21 57.57 -27.21
N VAL A 59 17.23 58.13 -27.86
CA VAL A 59 18.29 58.94 -27.21
C VAL A 59 17.76 60.15 -26.44
N GLU A 60 16.63 60.74 -26.87
CA GLU A 60 15.99 61.88 -26.18
C GLU A 60 15.25 61.46 -24.89
N ASP A 61 14.90 60.18 -24.76
CA ASP A 61 14.25 59.59 -23.59
C ASP A 61 15.27 58.94 -22.60
N GLN A 62 16.59 59.09 -22.81
CA GLN A 62 17.62 58.46 -21.98
C GLN A 62 18.16 59.39 -20.87
N PHE A 63 18.56 58.80 -19.74
CA PHE A 63 19.92 58.93 -19.19
C PHE A 63 20.65 60.29 -19.12
N ASP A 64 20.03 61.46 -19.03
CA ASP A 64 20.77 62.74 -18.93
C ASP A 64 21.50 62.92 -17.58
N LYS A 65 22.70 62.33 -17.57
CA LYS A 65 23.67 62.31 -16.49
C LYS A 65 24.34 63.65 -16.24
N GLU A 66 24.31 64.60 -17.17
CA GLU A 66 24.88 65.93 -16.96
C GLU A 66 23.86 66.86 -16.30
N LYS A 67 22.61 66.86 -16.77
CA LYS A 67 21.50 67.61 -16.16
C LYS A 67 21.25 67.20 -14.71
N ALA A 68 21.18 65.90 -14.43
CA ALA A 68 20.98 65.40 -13.06
C ALA A 68 22.15 65.76 -12.11
N LYS A 69 23.39 65.85 -12.62
CA LYS A 69 24.53 66.32 -11.83
C LYS A 69 24.47 67.82 -11.57
N ALA A 70 24.10 68.62 -12.56
CA ALA A 70 23.97 70.07 -12.43
C ALA A 70 22.91 70.45 -11.38
N GLU A 71 21.78 69.74 -11.35
CA GLU A 71 20.70 69.96 -10.38
C GLU A 71 21.14 69.67 -8.93
N VAL A 72 21.90 68.58 -8.69
CA VAL A 72 22.49 68.26 -7.38
C VAL A 72 23.58 69.27 -6.98
N GLN A 73 24.37 69.76 -7.94
CA GLN A 73 25.46 70.71 -7.68
C GLN A 73 24.97 72.16 -7.44
N ALA A 74 23.81 72.53 -8.01
CA ALA A 74 23.11 73.77 -7.70
C ALA A 74 22.64 73.83 -6.24
N LEU A 75 22.18 72.70 -5.68
CA LEU A 75 21.80 72.58 -4.27
C LEU A 75 23.00 72.76 -3.32
N ASP A 76 24.19 72.24 -3.66
CA ASP A 76 25.41 72.43 -2.87
C ASP A 76 25.93 73.87 -2.91
N SER A 77 25.73 74.60 -4.02
CA SER A 77 26.24 75.97 -4.19
C SER A 77 25.51 77.01 -3.30
N ALA A 78 24.32 76.69 -2.81
CA ALA A 78 23.48 77.55 -1.97
C ALA A 78 23.86 77.55 -0.47
N LEU A 79 25.14 77.29 -0.14
CA LEU A 79 25.65 77.14 1.23
C LEU A 79 26.62 78.24 1.70
N ASN A 80 27.11 79.10 0.81
CA ASN A 80 28.22 80.02 1.10
C ASN A 80 27.84 81.49 1.36
N ASN A 81 26.55 81.83 1.50
CA ASN A 81 26.09 83.22 1.44
C ASN A 81 25.47 83.81 2.74
N ASP A 82 25.71 83.19 3.90
CA ASP A 82 25.38 83.78 5.20
C ASP A 82 26.64 84.16 5.99
N LYS A 83 26.84 85.47 6.13
CA LYS A 83 28.04 86.09 6.69
C LYS A 83 27.83 86.34 8.19
N ILE A 84 28.44 85.52 9.04
CA ILE A 84 28.33 85.62 10.51
C ILE A 84 28.79 87.01 10.97
N ALA A 85 27.90 87.73 11.66
CA ALA A 85 28.18 89.03 12.25
C ALA A 85 29.05 88.90 13.52
N ALA A 86 29.92 89.87 13.77
CA ALA A 86 30.89 89.83 14.85
C ALA A 86 30.26 89.98 16.25
N SER A 87 30.80 89.23 17.22
CA SER A 87 30.55 89.45 18.65
C SER A 87 31.26 90.72 19.14
N PRO A 88 30.65 91.58 19.99
CA PRO A 88 31.31 92.76 20.53
C PRO A 88 32.39 92.40 21.56
N GLY A 89 33.56 93.02 21.46
CA GLY A 89 34.63 92.84 22.43
C GLY A 89 34.32 93.51 23.78
N LEU A 90 34.55 92.80 24.89
CA LEU A 90 34.46 93.35 26.23
C LEU A 90 35.68 94.25 26.50
N SER A 91 35.50 95.56 26.39
CA SER A 91 36.55 96.55 26.63
C SER A 91 36.83 96.70 28.13
N THR A 92 37.97 96.18 28.59
CA THR A 92 38.52 96.48 29.91
C THR A 92 38.82 97.97 30.04
N LEU A 93 38.18 98.67 30.97
CA LEU A 93 38.47 100.07 31.31
C LEU A 93 38.95 100.18 32.77
N PRO A 94 40.13 100.75 33.06
CA PRO A 94 40.66 100.79 34.42
C PRO A 94 40.06 101.94 35.24
N GLY A 95 39.84 101.70 36.53
CA GLY A 95 39.90 102.77 37.53
C GLY A 95 38.65 103.62 37.76
N VAL A 96 37.44 103.05 37.70
CA VAL A 96 36.31 103.61 38.45
C VAL A 96 36.36 103.08 39.89
N LYS A 97 36.51 103.97 40.87
CA LYS A 97 36.26 103.62 42.27
C LYS A 97 34.75 103.47 42.47
N LEU A 98 34.25 102.28 42.13
CA LEU A 98 32.95 101.80 42.59
C LEU A 98 32.84 102.10 44.09
N THR A 99 31.79 102.80 44.49
CA THR A 99 31.46 102.96 45.91
C THR A 99 31.24 101.58 46.54
N ASP A 100 31.45 101.43 47.84
CA ASP A 100 31.42 100.10 48.45
C ASP A 100 30.06 99.40 48.24
N ALA A 101 28.96 100.17 48.17
CA ALA A 101 27.62 99.67 47.81
C ALA A 101 27.47 99.21 46.34
N GLU A 102 28.29 99.71 45.41
CA GLU A 102 28.31 99.24 44.01
C GLU A 102 29.22 98.02 43.85
N LYS A 103 30.31 97.92 44.63
CA LYS A 103 31.12 96.70 44.71
C LYS A 103 30.34 95.56 45.34
N GLU A 104 29.69 95.79 46.47
CA GLU A 104 28.87 94.79 47.16
C GLU A 104 27.75 94.26 46.25
N LYS A 105 27.13 95.13 45.43
CA LYS A 105 26.19 94.71 44.38
C LYS A 105 26.84 93.88 43.29
N CYS A 106 28.02 94.28 42.79
CA CYS A 106 28.75 93.55 41.75
C CYS A 106 29.23 92.17 42.25
N GLU A 107 29.72 92.09 43.49
CA GLU A 107 30.12 90.85 44.17
C GLU A 107 28.93 89.94 44.44
N ALA A 108 27.78 90.50 44.87
CA ALA A 108 26.53 89.75 45.02
C ALA A 108 25.97 89.25 43.68
N GLU A 109 26.09 90.03 42.61
CA GLU A 109 25.69 89.62 41.26
C GLU A 109 26.62 88.55 40.68
N MET A 110 27.93 88.66 40.91
CA MET A 110 28.92 87.64 40.56
C MET A 110 28.69 86.33 41.35
N ALA A 111 28.44 86.40 42.66
CA ALA A 111 28.10 85.23 43.47
C ALA A 111 26.78 84.58 43.02
N LYS A 112 25.80 85.38 42.58
CA LYS A 112 24.55 84.90 41.99
C LYS A 112 24.79 84.21 40.64
N LEU A 113 25.68 84.72 39.80
CA LEU A 113 26.04 84.10 38.53
C LEU A 113 26.80 82.78 38.72
N TYR A 114 27.75 82.71 39.65
CA TYR A 114 28.41 81.44 40.00
C TYR A 114 27.41 80.41 40.53
N LYS A 115 26.52 80.81 41.44
CA LYS A 115 25.45 79.93 41.90
C LYS A 115 24.54 79.46 40.76
N GLN A 116 24.20 80.34 39.81
CA GLN A 116 23.42 79.93 38.63
C GLN A 116 24.17 78.97 37.71
N LEU A 117 25.51 79.01 37.69
CA LEU A 117 26.33 78.04 36.96
C LEU A 117 26.35 76.70 37.70
N ASP A 118 26.57 76.69 39.01
CA ASP A 118 26.49 75.48 39.85
C ASP A 118 25.10 74.81 39.75
N ASP A 119 24.02 75.59 39.90
CA ASP A 119 22.63 75.12 39.74
C ASP A 119 22.37 74.54 38.33
N LYS A 120 23.09 75.03 37.30
CA LYS A 120 22.99 74.54 35.91
C LYS A 120 23.83 73.30 35.63
N ASP A 121 25.02 73.21 36.21
CA ASP A 121 25.86 72.01 36.12
C ASP A 121 25.21 70.84 36.88
N ASP A 122 24.57 71.10 38.01
CA ASP A 122 23.73 70.11 38.71
C ASP A 122 22.52 69.67 37.87
N GLU A 123 21.85 70.60 37.16
CA GLU A 123 20.77 70.26 36.24
C GLU A 123 21.27 69.39 35.06
N ILE A 124 22.41 69.75 34.45
CA ILE A 124 23.05 68.99 33.37
C ILE A 124 23.47 67.59 33.85
N ASN A 125 24.01 67.48 35.06
CA ASN A 125 24.39 66.21 35.67
C ASN A 125 23.15 65.32 35.93
N GLN A 126 22.07 65.89 36.47
CA GLN A 126 20.79 65.19 36.66
C GLN A 126 20.19 64.72 35.32
N GLN A 127 20.17 65.59 34.30
CA GLN A 127 19.71 65.23 32.95
C GLN A 127 20.58 64.14 32.32
N SER A 128 21.91 64.19 32.50
CA SER A 128 22.85 63.17 32.00
C SER A 128 22.62 61.81 32.66
N GLN A 129 22.43 61.78 33.98
CA GLN A 129 22.11 60.55 34.72
C GLN A 129 20.74 59.97 34.33
N LEU A 130 19.74 60.82 34.06
CA LEU A 130 18.44 60.39 33.54
C LEU A 130 18.57 59.80 32.13
N LEU A 131 19.34 60.46 31.26
CA LEU A 131 19.59 60.02 29.89
C LEU A 131 20.30 58.67 29.84
N GLU A 132 21.29 58.43 30.72
CA GLU A 132 21.97 57.13 30.78
C GLU A 132 21.06 56.01 31.32
N LYS A 133 20.19 56.30 32.30
CA LYS A 133 19.14 55.36 32.74
C LYS A 133 18.17 55.01 31.61
N LEU A 134 17.75 55.99 30.81
CA LEU A 134 16.88 55.76 29.66
C LEU A 134 17.57 54.96 28.55
N LYS A 135 18.87 55.16 28.30
CA LYS A 135 19.67 54.31 27.41
C LYS A 135 19.72 52.86 27.90
N GLN A 136 19.99 52.63 29.19
CA GLN A 136 20.02 51.27 29.73
C GLN A 136 18.65 50.58 29.55
N GLN A 137 17.55 51.29 29.87
CA GLN A 137 16.20 50.77 29.62
C GLN A 137 15.92 50.45 28.14
N MET A 138 16.45 51.24 27.20
CA MET A 138 16.37 50.95 25.76
C MET A 138 17.16 49.67 25.39
N LEU A 139 18.37 49.50 25.93
CA LEU A 139 19.20 48.32 25.69
C LEU A 139 18.56 47.05 26.26
N ASP A 140 18.05 47.11 27.49
CA ASP A 140 17.35 45.99 28.14
C ASP A 140 16.10 45.57 27.33
N GLN A 141 15.38 46.54 26.75
CA GLN A 141 14.24 46.27 25.85
C GLN A 141 14.69 45.66 24.52
N GLU A 142 15.80 46.11 23.93
CA GLU A 142 16.33 45.57 22.68
C GLU A 142 16.86 44.13 22.87
N GLU A 143 17.50 43.82 24.00
CA GLU A 143 17.91 42.47 24.35
C GLU A 143 16.69 41.55 24.55
N LEU A 144 15.66 42.02 25.27
CA LEU A 144 14.41 41.26 25.47
C LEU A 144 13.69 40.98 24.14
N LEU A 145 13.60 41.96 23.25
CA LEU A 145 13.05 41.79 21.90
C LEU A 145 13.88 40.80 21.07
N THR A 146 15.21 40.83 21.21
CA THR A 146 16.10 39.90 20.51
C THR A 146 15.97 38.48 21.06
N SER A 147 15.83 38.31 22.39
CA SER A 147 15.52 37.00 23.00
C SER A 147 14.19 36.46 22.49
N SER A 148 13.12 37.26 22.59
CA SER A 148 11.78 36.85 22.14
C SER A 148 11.73 36.45 20.66
N ARG A 149 12.57 37.05 19.80
CA ARG A 149 12.72 36.62 18.40
C ARG A 149 13.39 35.25 18.28
N ARG A 150 14.50 35.01 18.98
CA ARG A 150 15.17 33.69 19.00
C ARG A 150 14.25 32.60 19.54
N ASP A 151 13.47 32.90 20.56
CA ASP A 151 12.49 31.97 21.15
C ASP A 151 11.38 31.66 20.14
N HIS A 152 10.89 32.67 19.42
CA HIS A 152 9.91 32.50 18.34
C HIS A 152 10.46 31.66 17.18
N ASP A 153 11.68 31.93 16.72
CA ASP A 153 12.35 31.15 15.67
C ASP A 153 12.53 29.68 16.11
N THR A 154 12.92 29.45 17.37
CA THR A 154 13.07 28.10 17.94
C THR A 154 11.72 27.36 17.98
N LEU A 155 10.66 28.02 18.48
CA LEU A 155 9.30 27.46 18.49
C LEU A 155 8.78 27.19 17.07
N GLN A 156 9.11 28.02 16.09
CA GLN A 156 8.74 27.80 14.69
C GLN A 156 9.50 26.59 14.10
N THR A 157 10.77 26.37 14.46
CA THR A 157 11.50 25.17 14.04
C THR A 157 10.94 23.89 14.66
N GLU A 158 10.58 23.89 15.95
CA GLU A 158 9.94 22.75 16.60
C GLU A 158 8.54 22.47 16.05
N LEU A 159 7.74 23.51 15.76
CA LEU A 159 6.45 23.35 15.09
C LEU A 159 6.60 22.69 13.71
N ASN A 160 7.57 23.13 12.91
CA ASN A 160 7.85 22.53 11.61
C ASN A 160 8.34 21.08 11.72
N ARG A 161 9.15 20.77 12.73
CA ARG A 161 9.63 19.41 13.04
C ARG A 161 8.47 18.49 13.42
N LEU A 162 7.58 18.93 14.32
CA LEU A 162 6.40 18.20 14.75
C LEU A 162 5.39 17.98 13.61
N LEU A 163 5.24 18.92 12.68
CA LEU A 163 4.42 18.74 11.48
C LEU A 163 4.99 17.64 10.57
N ALA A 164 6.30 17.65 10.31
CA ALA A 164 6.96 16.61 9.51
C ALA A 164 6.88 15.22 10.17
N GLU A 165 7.06 15.14 11.50
CA GLU A 165 6.89 13.92 12.29
C GLU A 165 5.44 13.41 12.26
N ASN A 166 4.45 14.32 12.29
CA ASN A 166 3.03 13.99 12.19
C ASN A 166 2.66 13.47 10.79
N ASP A 167 3.21 14.04 9.72
CA ASP A 167 2.96 13.57 8.35
C ASP A 167 3.64 12.23 8.08
N ALA A 168 4.88 12.02 8.53
CA ALA A 168 5.53 10.70 8.50
C ALA A 168 4.71 9.64 9.25
N SER A 169 4.21 9.98 10.45
CA SER A 169 3.33 9.09 11.23
C SER A 169 2.01 8.76 10.52
N LYS A 170 1.46 9.68 9.73
CA LYS A 170 0.26 9.39 8.90
C LYS A 170 0.58 8.39 7.80
N ASP A 171 1.74 8.49 7.18
CA ASP A 171 2.14 7.58 6.10
C ASP A 171 2.42 6.17 6.64
N GLU A 172 3.10 6.04 7.80
CA GLU A 172 3.22 4.77 8.51
C GLU A 172 1.85 4.15 8.86
N VAL A 173 0.88 4.97 9.30
CA VAL A 173 -0.49 4.49 9.58
C VAL A 173 -1.21 4.03 8.30
N LYS A 174 -1.01 4.70 7.15
CA LYS A 174 -1.56 4.23 5.86
C LYS A 174 -0.97 2.88 5.46
N GLU A 175 0.34 2.69 5.57
CA GLU A 175 0.99 1.41 5.28
C GLU A 175 0.47 0.29 6.19
N VAL A 176 0.29 0.56 7.48
CA VAL A 176 -0.29 -0.39 8.44
C VAL A 176 -1.76 -0.72 8.09
N LEU A 177 -2.55 0.25 7.64
CA LEU A 177 -3.93 0.01 7.21
C LEU A 177 -3.98 -0.84 5.94
N GLN A 178 -3.16 -0.54 4.93
CA GLN A 178 -3.05 -1.36 3.72
C GLN A 178 -2.62 -2.80 4.04
N ALA A 179 -1.63 -2.97 4.93
CA ALA A 179 -1.20 -4.31 5.36
C ALA A 179 -2.30 -5.08 6.12
N LEU A 180 -3.20 -4.38 6.84
CA LEU A 180 -4.35 -4.99 7.48
C LEU A 180 -5.45 -5.36 6.47
N GLU A 181 -5.67 -4.56 5.43
CA GLU A 181 -6.58 -4.89 4.33
C GLU A 181 -6.09 -6.12 3.54
N GLU A 182 -4.81 -6.17 3.19
CA GLU A 182 -4.19 -7.34 2.54
C GLU A 182 -4.30 -8.60 3.41
N LEU A 183 -4.11 -8.46 4.73
CA LEU A 183 -4.25 -9.58 5.67
C LEU A 183 -5.71 -10.03 5.82
N ALA A 184 -6.68 -9.10 5.79
CA ALA A 184 -8.10 -9.42 5.83
C ALA A 184 -8.54 -10.21 4.58
N VAL A 185 -8.10 -9.79 3.39
CA VAL A 185 -8.34 -10.54 2.14
C VAL A 185 -7.66 -11.92 2.18
N ASN A 186 -6.47 -12.04 2.76
CA ASN A 186 -5.80 -13.33 2.93
C ASN A 186 -6.58 -14.27 3.86
N TYR A 187 -7.12 -13.75 4.97
CA TYR A 187 -7.96 -14.53 5.89
C TYR A 187 -9.27 -14.98 5.24
N ASP A 188 -9.92 -14.12 4.45
CA ASP A 188 -11.15 -14.47 3.72
C ASP A 188 -10.89 -15.59 2.70
N GLN A 189 -9.82 -15.45 1.89
CA GLN A 189 -9.39 -16.50 0.97
C GLN A 189 -9.05 -17.81 1.69
N LYS A 190 -8.38 -17.76 2.85
CA LYS A 190 -8.08 -18.96 3.65
C LYS A 190 -9.32 -19.57 4.28
N SER A 191 -10.33 -18.77 4.64
CA SER A 191 -11.63 -19.27 5.09
C SER A 191 -12.33 -20.04 3.97
N GLN A 192 -12.38 -19.49 2.75
CA GLN A 192 -12.96 -20.16 1.59
C GLN A 192 -12.22 -21.47 1.25
N GLU A 193 -10.89 -21.49 1.28
CA GLU A 193 -10.10 -22.72 1.08
C GLU A 193 -10.45 -23.81 2.11
N VAL A 194 -10.69 -23.43 3.37
CA VAL A 194 -11.08 -24.35 4.44
C VAL A 194 -12.51 -24.87 4.23
N GLU A 195 -13.45 -24.03 3.81
CA GLU A 195 -14.80 -24.48 3.44
C GLU A 195 -14.78 -25.46 2.27
N ASP A 196 -14.05 -25.14 1.19
CA ASP A 196 -13.94 -26.00 0.02
C ASP A 196 -13.30 -27.34 0.35
N LYS A 197 -12.31 -27.36 1.25
CA LYS A 197 -11.72 -28.59 1.79
C LYS A 197 -12.70 -29.35 2.67
N THR A 198 -13.52 -28.67 3.46
CA THR A 198 -14.55 -29.30 4.30
C THR A 198 -15.60 -30.00 3.43
N ARG A 199 -16.12 -29.33 2.40
CA ARG A 199 -17.03 -29.94 1.40
C ARG A 199 -16.40 -31.16 0.70
N GLN A 200 -15.10 -31.11 0.39
CA GLN A 200 -14.37 -32.26 -0.18
C GLN A 200 -14.28 -33.44 0.81
N PHE A 201 -14.06 -33.17 2.10
CA PHE A 201 -14.06 -34.21 3.13
C PHE A 201 -15.45 -34.79 3.40
N GLU A 202 -16.50 -33.98 3.36
CA GLU A 202 -17.90 -34.43 3.48
C GLU A 202 -18.25 -35.38 2.33
N ALA A 203 -17.99 -35.00 1.09
CA ALA A 203 -18.24 -35.86 -0.09
C ALA A 203 -17.44 -37.18 -0.05
N LEU A 204 -16.18 -37.14 0.40
CA LEU A 204 -15.38 -38.37 0.59
C LEU A 204 -15.90 -39.25 1.73
N SER A 205 -16.46 -38.65 2.79
CA SER A 205 -17.10 -39.35 3.90
C SER A 205 -18.39 -40.04 3.45
N GLU A 206 -19.19 -39.36 2.63
CA GLU A 206 -20.38 -39.93 1.99
C GLU A 206 -20.02 -41.11 1.07
N GLU A 207 -19.04 -40.96 0.16
CA GLU A 207 -18.61 -42.07 -0.70
C GLU A 207 -18.09 -43.25 0.14
N LEU A 208 -17.30 -42.99 1.20
CA LEU A 208 -16.81 -44.04 2.10
C LEU A 208 -17.97 -44.79 2.79
N ASN A 209 -19.01 -44.07 3.22
CA ASN A 209 -20.20 -44.65 3.83
C ASN A 209 -21.01 -45.47 2.81
N GLU A 210 -21.15 -45.00 1.57
CA GLU A 210 -21.74 -45.78 0.47
C GLU A 210 -20.95 -47.06 0.20
N LYS A 211 -19.61 -47.00 0.08
CA LYS A 211 -18.77 -48.20 -0.09
C LYS A 211 -18.92 -49.17 1.08
N SER A 212 -19.01 -48.67 2.31
CA SER A 212 -19.26 -49.47 3.51
C SER A 212 -20.60 -50.22 3.43
N SER A 213 -21.68 -49.52 3.02
CA SER A 213 -22.99 -50.15 2.82
C SER A 213 -22.98 -51.21 1.70
N SER A 214 -22.24 -50.94 0.61
CA SER A 214 -22.07 -51.86 -0.52
C SER A 214 -21.33 -53.13 -0.09
N LEU A 215 -20.25 -53.00 0.68
CA LEU A 215 -19.51 -54.12 1.26
C LEU A 215 -20.38 -54.96 2.20
N ALA A 216 -21.19 -54.33 3.06
CA ALA A 216 -22.12 -55.05 3.92
C ALA A 216 -23.18 -55.85 3.12
N SER A 217 -23.68 -55.32 1.99
CA SER A 217 -24.57 -56.06 1.08
C SER A 217 -23.86 -57.25 0.44
N ILE A 218 -22.63 -57.06 -0.04
CA ILE A 218 -21.83 -58.12 -0.67
C ILE A 218 -21.54 -59.26 0.33
N ASP A 219 -21.23 -58.92 1.58
CA ASP A 219 -20.99 -59.94 2.62
C ASP A 219 -22.28 -60.72 2.97
N SER A 220 -23.44 -60.04 2.99
CA SER A 220 -24.75 -60.70 3.12
C SER A 220 -25.05 -61.66 1.97
N GLU A 221 -24.77 -61.28 0.71
CA GLU A 221 -24.91 -62.17 -0.45
C GLU A 221 -23.95 -63.36 -0.38
N LEU A 222 -22.70 -63.12 -0.01
CA LEU A 222 -21.67 -64.14 0.15
C LEU A 222 -22.02 -65.13 1.27
N GLN A 223 -22.66 -64.68 2.35
CA GLN A 223 -23.18 -65.53 3.41
C GLN A 223 -24.36 -66.40 2.92
N LYS A 224 -25.32 -65.84 2.17
CA LYS A 224 -26.40 -66.62 1.53
C LYS A 224 -25.85 -67.68 0.57
N LEU A 225 -24.81 -67.37 -0.21
CA LEU A 225 -24.14 -68.33 -1.10
C LEU A 225 -23.43 -69.45 -0.32
N LYS A 226 -22.78 -69.14 0.82
CA LYS A 226 -22.21 -70.15 1.72
C LYS A 226 -23.31 -71.08 2.27
N GLU A 227 -24.44 -70.53 2.71
CA GLU A 227 -25.58 -71.29 3.24
C GLU A 227 -26.19 -72.22 2.17
N MET A 228 -26.43 -71.70 0.96
CA MET A 228 -26.89 -72.50 -0.19
C MET A 228 -25.90 -73.63 -0.53
N THR A 229 -24.60 -73.34 -0.56
CA THR A 229 -23.56 -74.34 -0.85
C THR A 229 -23.50 -75.42 0.23
N ASN A 230 -23.65 -75.03 1.50
CA ASN A 230 -23.71 -75.97 2.62
C ASN A 230 -24.99 -76.84 2.58
N HIS A 231 -26.13 -76.27 2.18
CA HIS A 231 -27.36 -77.03 1.99
C HIS A 231 -27.24 -78.03 0.82
N GLN A 232 -26.68 -77.62 -0.33
CA GLN A 232 -26.38 -78.53 -1.43
C GLN A 232 -25.44 -79.67 -0.99
N ARG A 233 -24.38 -79.36 -0.22
CA ARG A 233 -23.47 -80.38 0.33
C ARG A 233 -24.20 -81.37 1.23
N LYS A 234 -25.03 -80.89 2.17
CA LYS A 234 -25.86 -81.76 3.04
C LYS A 234 -26.74 -82.69 2.21
N ARG A 235 -27.48 -82.14 1.23
CA ARG A 235 -28.33 -82.92 0.33
C ARG A 235 -27.56 -83.99 -0.44
N VAL A 236 -26.36 -83.68 -0.95
CA VAL A 236 -25.50 -84.67 -1.63
C VAL A 236 -25.03 -85.76 -0.66
N THR A 237 -24.61 -85.40 0.56
CA THR A 237 -24.25 -86.37 1.60
C THR A 237 -25.43 -87.27 1.99
N GLU A 238 -26.63 -86.71 2.17
CA GLU A 238 -27.86 -87.43 2.47
C GLU A 238 -28.24 -88.40 1.33
N MET A 239 -28.20 -87.94 0.07
CA MET A 239 -28.43 -88.80 -1.10
C MET A 239 -27.41 -89.94 -1.18
N MET A 240 -26.13 -89.66 -0.96
CA MET A 240 -25.07 -90.67 -0.96
C MET A 240 -25.24 -91.66 0.21
N SER A 241 -25.65 -91.19 1.39
CA SER A 241 -25.95 -92.05 2.54
C SER A 241 -27.18 -92.94 2.30
N SER A 242 -28.21 -92.43 1.62
CA SER A 242 -29.35 -93.25 1.18
C SER A 242 -28.89 -94.35 0.23
N LEU A 243 -28.15 -94.00 -0.83
CA LEU A 243 -27.65 -94.98 -1.80
C LEU A 243 -26.75 -96.05 -1.15
N LEU A 244 -25.88 -95.67 -0.22
CA LEU A 244 -25.06 -96.62 0.55
C LEU A 244 -25.90 -97.52 1.46
N LYS A 245 -27.00 -97.01 2.03
CA LYS A 245 -27.96 -97.80 2.81
C LYS A 245 -28.73 -98.77 1.92
N ASP A 246 -29.23 -98.32 0.78
CA ASP A 246 -29.94 -99.16 -0.20
C ASP A 246 -29.03 -100.28 -0.72
N LEU A 247 -27.76 -99.97 -1.01
CA LEU A 247 -26.74 -100.96 -1.38
C LEU A 247 -26.42 -101.96 -0.26
N ALA A 248 -26.38 -101.50 1.00
CA ALA A 248 -26.20 -102.38 2.15
C ALA A 248 -27.40 -103.31 2.37
N GLU A 249 -28.63 -102.80 2.21
CA GLU A 249 -29.86 -103.60 2.27
C GLU A 249 -29.92 -104.64 1.14
N ILE A 250 -29.48 -104.29 -0.07
CA ILE A 250 -29.31 -105.24 -1.19
C ILE A 250 -28.23 -106.28 -0.88
N GLY A 251 -27.09 -105.88 -0.32
CA GLY A 251 -26.02 -106.81 0.07
C GLY A 251 -26.46 -107.83 1.14
N ILE A 252 -27.27 -107.38 2.10
CA ILE A 252 -27.91 -108.25 3.11
C ILE A 252 -28.93 -109.19 2.44
N ALA A 253 -29.78 -108.68 1.55
CA ALA A 253 -30.79 -109.48 0.85
C ALA A 253 -30.19 -110.54 -0.09
N LEU A 254 -29.00 -110.29 -0.65
CA LEU A 254 -28.24 -111.23 -1.48
C LEU A 254 -27.32 -112.17 -0.66
N GLY A 255 -27.25 -112.01 0.67
CA GLY A 255 -26.43 -112.85 1.54
C GLY A 255 -24.92 -112.72 1.33
N SER A 256 -24.46 -111.62 0.71
CA SER A 256 -23.08 -111.48 0.23
C SER A 256 -22.29 -110.45 1.04
N SER A 257 -21.70 -110.90 2.15
CA SER A 257 -20.59 -110.20 2.79
C SER A 257 -19.36 -110.19 1.87
N ASP A 258 -18.58 -109.11 1.90
CA ASP A 258 -17.34 -108.89 1.12
C ASP A 258 -17.48 -108.80 -0.42
N ILE A 259 -17.66 -107.59 -0.93
CA ILE A 259 -17.15 -107.19 -2.25
C ILE A 259 -16.18 -106.03 -2.07
N LYS A 260 -14.89 -106.33 -2.19
CA LYS A 260 -13.80 -105.35 -2.16
C LYS A 260 -13.76 -104.56 -3.47
N GLN A 261 -13.47 -103.27 -3.36
CA GLN A 261 -13.25 -102.40 -4.51
C GLN A 261 -12.11 -102.91 -5.39
N GLN A 262 -12.39 -103.06 -6.68
CA GLN A 262 -11.38 -102.90 -7.73
C GLN A 262 -12.08 -102.45 -9.02
N ASP A 263 -11.91 -101.18 -9.38
CA ASP A 263 -11.77 -100.76 -10.79
C ASP A 263 -11.29 -99.30 -10.88
N SER A 264 -10.02 -99.14 -11.23
CA SER A 264 -9.35 -97.85 -11.35
C SER A 264 -9.63 -97.17 -12.70
N SER A 265 -10.91 -96.99 -13.02
CA SER A 265 -11.34 -96.37 -14.29
C SER A 265 -12.15 -95.07 -14.13
N GLY A 266 -12.70 -94.77 -12.95
CA GLY A 266 -13.55 -93.58 -12.73
C GLY A 266 -12.80 -92.26 -12.61
N LEU A 267 -11.62 -92.26 -11.97
CA LEU A 267 -10.89 -91.02 -11.62
C LEU A 267 -10.52 -90.16 -12.84
N ILE A 268 -10.20 -90.78 -13.98
CA ILE A 268 -9.84 -90.08 -15.22
C ILE A 268 -11.06 -89.33 -15.79
N ASP A 269 -12.25 -89.94 -15.73
CA ASP A 269 -13.48 -89.35 -16.28
C ASP A 269 -14.02 -88.22 -15.39
N GLU A 270 -13.77 -88.30 -14.08
CA GLU A 270 -13.99 -87.21 -13.13
C GLU A 270 -13.04 -86.03 -13.42
N GLU A 271 -11.75 -86.26 -13.63
CA GLU A 271 -10.77 -85.22 -14.00
C GLU A 271 -11.13 -84.53 -15.34
N PHE A 272 -11.54 -85.29 -16.37
CA PHE A 272 -12.05 -84.72 -17.64
C PHE A 272 -13.33 -83.91 -17.46
N THR A 273 -14.17 -84.24 -16.48
CA THR A 273 -15.40 -83.52 -16.17
C THR A 273 -15.11 -82.23 -15.42
N VAL A 274 -14.18 -82.24 -14.45
CA VAL A 274 -13.67 -81.03 -13.78
C VAL A 274 -13.03 -80.08 -14.80
N ALA A 275 -12.20 -80.60 -15.71
CA ALA A 275 -11.59 -79.80 -16.78
C ALA A 275 -12.64 -79.16 -17.71
N ARG A 276 -13.67 -79.91 -18.15
CA ARG A 276 -14.79 -79.37 -18.95
C ARG A 276 -15.57 -78.28 -18.22
N LEU A 277 -15.81 -78.43 -16.92
CA LEU A 277 -16.48 -77.42 -16.11
C LEU A 277 -15.61 -76.16 -15.96
N TYR A 278 -14.30 -76.30 -15.75
CA TYR A 278 -13.38 -75.17 -15.67
C TYR A 278 -13.28 -74.40 -17.00
N ILE A 279 -13.17 -75.11 -18.12
CA ILE A 279 -13.23 -74.52 -19.47
C ILE A 279 -14.56 -73.81 -19.72
N SER A 280 -15.68 -74.39 -19.27
CA SER A 280 -17.01 -73.77 -19.40
C SER A 280 -17.15 -72.50 -18.55
N LYS A 281 -16.60 -72.50 -17.34
CA LYS A 281 -16.52 -71.32 -16.47
C LYS A 281 -15.67 -70.22 -17.11
N MET A 282 -14.44 -70.52 -17.51
CA MET A 282 -13.56 -69.59 -18.23
C MET A 282 -14.24 -69.01 -19.48
N LYS A 283 -14.92 -69.84 -20.28
CA LYS A 283 -15.68 -69.39 -21.46
C LYS A 283 -16.80 -68.40 -21.09
N SER A 284 -17.46 -68.58 -19.94
CA SER A 284 -18.48 -67.66 -19.45
C SER A 284 -17.90 -66.33 -18.92
N GLU A 285 -16.75 -66.39 -18.25
CA GLU A 285 -16.01 -65.22 -17.75
C GLU A 285 -15.47 -64.39 -18.91
N VAL A 286 -14.82 -65.01 -19.90
CA VAL A 286 -14.37 -64.35 -21.14
C VAL A 286 -15.54 -63.72 -21.88
N LYS A 287 -16.70 -64.40 -22.00
CA LYS A 287 -17.90 -63.83 -22.63
C LYS A 287 -18.44 -62.61 -21.87
N THR A 288 -18.27 -62.57 -20.56
CA THR A 288 -18.66 -61.44 -19.69
C THR A 288 -17.67 -60.28 -19.80
N MET A 289 -16.36 -60.56 -19.84
CA MET A 289 -15.32 -59.57 -20.12
C MET A 289 -15.52 -58.92 -21.50
N VAL A 290 -15.76 -59.70 -22.55
CA VAL A 290 -16.04 -59.17 -23.90
C VAL A 290 -17.27 -58.24 -23.92
N LYS A 291 -18.32 -58.56 -23.16
CA LYS A 291 -19.47 -57.65 -23.00
C LYS A 291 -19.07 -56.35 -22.28
N ARG A 292 -18.26 -56.44 -21.23
CA ARG A 292 -17.77 -55.27 -20.48
C ARG A 292 -16.85 -54.38 -21.33
N CYS A 293 -15.95 -54.96 -22.11
CA CYS A 293 -15.10 -54.23 -23.07
C CYS A 293 -15.97 -53.47 -24.07
N LYS A 294 -16.94 -54.13 -24.72
CA LYS A 294 -17.88 -53.46 -25.65
C LYS A 294 -18.70 -52.35 -25.01
N GLN A 295 -19.08 -52.50 -23.75
CA GLN A 295 -19.77 -51.44 -23.01
C GLN A 295 -18.84 -50.25 -22.75
N LEU A 296 -17.59 -50.49 -22.36
CA LEU A 296 -16.59 -49.45 -22.16
C LEU A 296 -16.23 -48.73 -23.46
N GLU A 297 -16.05 -49.46 -24.57
CA GLU A 297 -15.86 -48.91 -25.93
C GLU A 297 -17.03 -48.00 -26.32
N SER A 298 -18.27 -48.42 -26.07
CA SER A 298 -19.48 -47.61 -26.33
C SER A 298 -19.53 -46.34 -25.48
N THR A 299 -19.24 -46.44 -24.18
CA THR A 299 -19.18 -45.28 -23.28
C THR A 299 -18.03 -44.33 -23.63
N GLN A 300 -16.87 -44.85 -24.02
CA GLN A 300 -15.75 -44.05 -24.51
C GLN A 300 -16.10 -43.30 -25.79
N SER A 301 -16.75 -43.96 -26.76
CA SER A 301 -17.23 -43.32 -27.98
C SER A 301 -18.21 -42.18 -27.70
N GLN A 302 -19.16 -42.38 -26.78
CA GLN A 302 -20.09 -41.33 -26.36
C GLN A 302 -19.40 -40.17 -25.63
N SER A 303 -18.35 -40.45 -24.86
CA SER A 303 -17.55 -39.41 -24.20
C SER A 303 -16.74 -38.57 -25.19
N LEU A 304 -16.18 -39.20 -26.23
CA LEU A 304 -15.47 -38.51 -27.30
C LEU A 304 -16.41 -37.62 -28.12
N GLN A 305 -17.60 -38.12 -28.47
CA GLN A 305 -18.61 -37.33 -29.18
C GLN A 305 -19.01 -36.07 -28.38
N LYS A 306 -19.27 -36.20 -27.08
CA LYS A 306 -19.60 -35.05 -26.21
C LYS A 306 -18.45 -34.03 -26.10
N MET A 307 -17.20 -34.50 -26.16
CA MET A 307 -16.02 -33.64 -26.14
C MET A 307 -15.92 -32.85 -27.47
N GLU A 308 -16.15 -33.51 -28.61
CA GLU A 308 -16.17 -32.89 -29.93
C GLU A 308 -17.33 -31.88 -30.08
N GLU A 309 -18.51 -32.19 -29.55
CA GLU A 309 -19.65 -31.27 -29.45
C GLU A 309 -19.29 -30.02 -28.62
N ALA A 310 -18.66 -30.19 -27.46
CA ALA A 310 -18.23 -29.07 -26.61
C ALA A 310 -17.10 -28.22 -27.24
N GLU A 311 -16.17 -28.84 -27.99
CA GLU A 311 -15.15 -28.11 -28.76
C GLU A 311 -15.78 -27.29 -29.90
N SER A 312 -16.79 -27.85 -30.58
CA SER A 312 -17.59 -27.13 -31.59
C SER A 312 -18.35 -25.94 -30.99
N GLU A 313 -18.98 -26.11 -29.82
CA GLU A 313 -19.64 -24.98 -29.12
C GLU A 313 -18.64 -23.92 -28.66
N LEU A 314 -17.48 -24.32 -28.14
CA LEU A 314 -16.42 -23.39 -27.71
C LEU A 314 -15.86 -22.57 -28.89
N THR A 315 -15.63 -23.20 -30.03
CA THR A 315 -15.18 -22.50 -31.25
C THR A 315 -16.25 -21.54 -31.79
N ALA A 316 -17.53 -21.92 -31.77
CA ALA A 316 -18.64 -21.03 -32.11
C ALA A 316 -18.75 -19.81 -31.17
N CYS A 317 -18.54 -20.01 -29.86
CA CYS A 317 -18.51 -18.92 -28.89
C CYS A 317 -17.31 -17.98 -29.09
N ARG A 318 -16.10 -18.51 -29.36
CA ARG A 318 -14.92 -17.70 -29.71
C ARG A 318 -15.15 -16.85 -30.96
N LEU A 319 -15.77 -17.42 -32.00
CA LEU A 319 -16.13 -16.67 -33.21
C LEU A 319 -17.12 -15.54 -32.92
N ARG A 320 -18.13 -15.78 -32.08
CA ARG A 320 -19.11 -14.75 -31.67
C ARG A 320 -18.45 -13.60 -30.91
N ILE A 321 -17.50 -13.90 -30.01
CA ILE A 321 -16.71 -12.87 -29.30
C ILE A 321 -15.94 -12.01 -30.30
N SER A 322 -15.18 -12.63 -31.21
CA SER A 322 -14.41 -11.90 -32.23
C SER A 322 -15.28 -11.02 -33.14
N GLN A 323 -16.50 -11.47 -33.49
CA GLN A 323 -17.48 -10.66 -34.22
C GLN A 323 -17.96 -9.45 -33.41
N HIS A 324 -18.19 -9.60 -32.11
CA HIS A 324 -18.55 -8.48 -31.24
C HIS A 324 -17.40 -7.49 -31.05
N GLU A 325 -16.17 -7.95 -30.86
CA GLU A 325 -14.96 -7.11 -30.79
C GLU A 325 -14.78 -6.27 -32.07
N ALA A 326 -14.89 -6.90 -33.24
CA ALA A 326 -14.81 -6.21 -34.53
C ALA A 326 -15.94 -5.16 -34.69
N LYS A 327 -17.17 -5.47 -34.24
CA LYS A 327 -18.29 -4.55 -34.27
C LYS A 327 -18.09 -3.36 -33.32
N ILE A 328 -17.60 -3.59 -32.10
CA ILE A 328 -17.27 -2.53 -31.14
C ILE A 328 -16.23 -1.60 -31.76
N LYS A 329 -15.14 -2.14 -32.30
CA LYS A 329 -14.09 -1.34 -32.95
C LYS A 329 -14.65 -0.47 -34.08
N SER A 330 -15.44 -1.05 -34.99
CA SER A 330 -16.07 -0.31 -36.09
C SER A 330 -17.05 0.79 -35.62
N LEU A 331 -17.73 0.61 -34.49
CA LEU A 331 -18.60 1.64 -33.91
C LEU A 331 -17.79 2.76 -33.25
N THR A 332 -16.70 2.43 -32.56
CA THR A 332 -15.76 3.41 -31.99
C THR A 332 -15.13 4.27 -33.09
N ASP A 333 -14.64 3.66 -34.18
CA ASP A 333 -14.05 4.38 -35.33
C ASP A 333 -15.09 5.32 -35.98
N CYS A 334 -16.35 4.88 -36.08
CA CYS A 334 -17.45 5.71 -36.58
C CYS A 334 -17.75 6.90 -35.66
N LEU A 335 -17.80 6.69 -34.34
CA LEU A 335 -18.04 7.73 -33.35
C LEU A 335 -16.94 8.79 -33.37
N GLN A 336 -15.67 8.39 -33.44
CA GLN A 336 -14.53 9.30 -33.57
C GLN A 336 -14.63 10.19 -34.82
N ASN A 337 -15.02 9.60 -35.96
CA ASN A 337 -15.22 10.34 -37.21
C ASN A 337 -16.39 11.36 -37.10
N GLN A 338 -17.50 10.99 -36.45
CA GLN A 338 -18.60 11.94 -36.20
C GLN A 338 -18.16 13.08 -35.27
N GLU A 339 -17.40 12.81 -34.22
CA GLU A 339 -16.91 13.85 -33.31
C GLU A 339 -15.88 14.78 -33.99
N GLN A 340 -15.01 14.26 -34.85
CA GLN A 340 -14.12 15.08 -35.68
C GLN A 340 -14.92 15.98 -36.65
N LYS A 341 -15.96 15.43 -37.28
CA LYS A 341 -16.84 16.20 -38.17
C LYS A 341 -17.64 17.26 -37.42
N LYS A 342 -18.08 16.98 -36.19
CA LYS A 342 -18.73 17.93 -35.29
C LYS A 342 -17.81 19.12 -34.98
N ARG A 343 -16.57 18.86 -34.54
CA ARG A 343 -15.57 19.92 -34.29
C ARG A 343 -15.34 20.80 -35.53
N GLN A 344 -15.22 20.20 -36.71
CA GLN A 344 -15.05 20.96 -37.95
C GLN A 344 -16.26 21.86 -38.26
N LEU A 345 -17.48 21.44 -37.91
CA LEU A 345 -18.69 22.25 -38.06
C LEU A 345 -18.78 23.35 -37.00
N GLU A 346 -18.32 23.11 -35.78
CA GLU A 346 -18.21 24.11 -34.71
C GLU A 346 -17.23 25.23 -35.12
N GLU A 347 -16.03 24.88 -35.58
CA GLU A 347 -15.04 25.83 -36.13
C GLU A 347 -15.61 26.68 -37.29
N ASN A 348 -16.37 26.05 -38.20
CA ASN A 348 -17.02 26.75 -39.30
C ASN A 348 -18.10 27.74 -38.80
N VAL A 349 -18.90 27.36 -37.81
CA VAL A 349 -19.91 28.23 -37.19
C VAL A 349 -19.26 29.43 -36.52
N ASP A 350 -18.16 29.23 -35.79
CA ASP A 350 -17.41 30.32 -35.15
C ASP A 350 -16.82 31.28 -36.18
N SER A 351 -16.23 30.79 -37.27
CA SER A 351 -15.71 31.64 -38.36
C SER A 351 -16.78 32.50 -39.04
N LEU A 352 -17.99 31.94 -39.25
CA LEU A 352 -19.12 32.67 -39.81
C LEU A 352 -19.68 33.70 -38.82
N ASN A 353 -19.68 33.39 -37.53
CA ASN A 353 -20.05 34.35 -36.49
C ASN A 353 -19.09 35.55 -36.44
N GLU A 354 -17.78 35.33 -36.55
CA GLU A 354 -16.79 36.40 -36.66
C GLU A 354 -17.04 37.30 -37.89
N GLU A 355 -17.35 36.70 -39.04
CA GLU A 355 -17.65 37.46 -40.27
C GLU A 355 -18.95 38.29 -40.13
N ILE A 356 -20.01 37.73 -39.52
CA ILE A 356 -21.25 38.46 -39.21
C ILE A 356 -20.99 39.66 -38.29
N VAL A 357 -20.13 39.50 -37.27
CA VAL A 357 -19.75 40.60 -36.37
C VAL A 357 -18.96 41.67 -37.13
N ARG A 358 -18.04 41.27 -38.01
CA ARG A 358 -17.23 42.17 -38.85
C ARG A 358 -18.09 43.00 -39.80
N ILE A 359 -19.05 42.37 -40.49
CA ILE A 359 -19.98 43.05 -41.40
C ILE A 359 -20.85 44.05 -40.64
N LYS A 360 -21.46 43.65 -39.51
CA LYS A 360 -22.29 44.55 -38.68
C LYS A 360 -21.52 45.75 -38.13
N ALA A 361 -20.23 45.56 -37.79
CA ALA A 361 -19.37 46.66 -37.39
C ALA A 361 -19.14 47.65 -38.54
N GLN A 362 -18.89 47.15 -39.77
CA GLN A 362 -18.71 47.99 -40.95
C GLN A 362 -19.98 48.75 -41.35
N GLU A 363 -21.15 48.10 -41.34
CA GLU A 363 -22.44 48.75 -41.62
C GLU A 363 -22.71 49.92 -40.66
N LYS A 364 -22.40 49.74 -39.37
CA LYS A 364 -22.61 50.78 -38.35
C LYS A 364 -21.71 52.01 -38.52
N VAL A 365 -20.46 51.81 -38.97
CA VAL A 365 -19.55 52.92 -39.32
C VAL A 365 -20.11 53.68 -40.53
N ASN A 366 -20.47 52.97 -41.60
CA ASN A 366 -21.01 53.57 -42.82
C ASN A 366 -22.35 54.32 -42.60
N ALA A 367 -23.15 53.91 -41.60
CA ALA A 367 -24.38 54.59 -41.22
C ALA A 367 -24.14 55.91 -40.48
N MET A 368 -23.12 55.99 -39.62
CA MET A 368 -22.77 57.23 -38.90
C MET A 368 -22.25 58.35 -39.82
N GLU A 369 -21.79 58.04 -41.03
CA GLU A 369 -21.33 59.04 -42.00
C GLU A 369 -22.46 59.81 -42.71
N LYS A 370 -23.74 59.43 -42.54
CA LYS A 370 -24.83 59.85 -43.45
C LYS A 370 -25.94 60.77 -42.90
N GLU A 371 -26.07 61.01 -41.59
CA GLU A 371 -27.16 61.84 -41.06
C GLU A 371 -26.70 63.02 -40.19
N ASN A 372 -27.15 64.21 -40.58
CA ASN A 372 -26.88 65.49 -39.93
C ASN A 372 -28.14 66.38 -40.05
N GLU A 373 -29.11 66.27 -39.13
CA GLU A 373 -30.19 67.26 -38.97
C GLU A 373 -30.89 67.17 -37.60
N ILE A 374 -31.17 68.31 -36.96
CA ILE A 374 -31.18 68.41 -35.47
C ILE A 374 -32.59 68.46 -34.82
N GLN A 375 -33.70 68.45 -35.59
CA GLN A 375 -35.06 68.50 -35.01
C GLN A 375 -35.94 67.27 -35.20
N SER A 376 -35.60 66.38 -36.15
CA SER A 376 -35.96 64.96 -36.02
C SER A 376 -35.13 64.29 -34.89
N ALA A 377 -33.95 64.85 -34.59
CA ALA A 377 -32.96 64.27 -33.70
C ALA A 377 -33.42 63.99 -32.26
N ASN A 378 -34.47 64.62 -31.70
CA ASN A 378 -34.91 64.26 -30.34
C ASN A 378 -35.79 63.01 -30.30
N GLU A 379 -36.76 62.86 -31.22
CA GLU A 379 -37.54 61.62 -31.34
C GLU A 379 -36.68 60.49 -31.88
N VAL A 380 -35.81 60.77 -32.85
CA VAL A 380 -34.79 59.82 -33.32
C VAL A 380 -33.83 59.47 -32.20
N LYS A 381 -33.38 60.40 -31.35
CA LYS A 381 -32.52 60.08 -30.20
C LYS A 381 -33.23 59.27 -29.14
N GLU A 382 -34.51 59.48 -28.85
CA GLU A 382 -35.26 58.62 -27.92
C GLU A 382 -35.49 57.22 -28.52
N ALA A 383 -35.80 57.12 -29.81
CA ALA A 383 -35.91 55.86 -30.53
C ALA A 383 -34.55 55.12 -30.58
N VAL A 384 -33.46 55.84 -30.83
CA VAL A 384 -32.08 55.33 -30.82
C VAL A 384 -31.63 54.97 -29.41
N GLU A 385 -32.02 55.70 -28.36
CA GLU A 385 -31.75 55.30 -26.96
C GLU A 385 -32.53 54.04 -26.60
N LYS A 386 -33.81 53.92 -26.98
CA LYS A 386 -34.59 52.67 -26.84
C LYS A 386 -33.98 51.52 -27.66
N GLN A 387 -33.51 51.77 -28.87
CA GLN A 387 -32.87 50.76 -29.72
C GLN A 387 -31.50 50.34 -29.15
N ILE A 388 -30.68 51.28 -28.67
CA ILE A 388 -29.41 51.03 -27.97
C ILE A 388 -29.67 50.27 -26.67
N GLN A 389 -30.70 50.62 -25.91
CA GLN A 389 -31.06 49.93 -24.67
C GLN A 389 -31.56 48.51 -24.96
N SER A 390 -32.41 48.33 -25.98
CA SER A 390 -32.82 47.01 -26.47
C SER A 390 -31.63 46.17 -26.95
N HIS A 391 -30.68 46.76 -27.70
CA HIS A 391 -29.44 46.09 -28.10
C HIS A 391 -28.57 45.72 -26.90
N ARG A 392 -28.41 46.62 -25.93
CA ARG A 392 -27.68 46.36 -24.68
C ARG A 392 -28.31 45.19 -23.93
N GLU A 393 -29.64 45.15 -23.80
CA GLU A 393 -30.33 44.04 -23.16
C GLU A 393 -30.22 42.73 -23.93
N VAL A 394 -30.30 42.74 -25.26
CA VAL A 394 -30.09 41.54 -26.09
C VAL A 394 -28.66 41.04 -25.97
N HIS A 395 -27.66 41.93 -26.03
CA HIS A 395 -26.26 41.55 -25.80
C HIS A 395 -26.02 41.08 -24.36
N GLN A 396 -26.65 41.70 -23.35
CA GLN A 396 -26.56 41.24 -21.96
C GLN A 396 -27.13 39.83 -21.82
N ARG A 397 -28.28 39.53 -22.45
CA ARG A 397 -28.88 38.18 -22.48
C ARG A 397 -28.00 37.18 -23.23
N GLN A 398 -27.40 37.55 -24.36
CA GLN A 398 -26.43 36.69 -25.07
C GLN A 398 -25.18 36.42 -24.24
N ILE A 399 -24.62 37.44 -23.57
CA ILE A 399 -23.46 37.28 -22.68
C ILE A 399 -23.82 36.38 -21.47
N SER A 400 -25.03 36.49 -20.94
CA SER A 400 -25.52 35.54 -19.93
C SER A 400 -25.64 34.11 -20.48
N SER A 401 -26.29 33.91 -21.63
CA SER A 401 -26.40 32.58 -22.26
C SER A 401 -25.04 31.95 -22.53
N LEU A 402 -24.09 32.73 -23.07
CA LEU A 402 -22.74 32.26 -23.35
C LEU A 402 -21.94 31.93 -22.07
N ARG A 403 -22.21 32.62 -20.95
CA ARG A 403 -21.64 32.27 -19.64
C ARG A 403 -22.26 30.99 -19.08
N ASP A 404 -23.59 30.84 -19.17
CA ASP A 404 -24.28 29.64 -18.74
C ASP A 404 -23.85 28.41 -19.59
N GLU A 405 -23.62 28.60 -20.89
CA GLU A 405 -23.06 27.60 -21.80
C GLU A 405 -21.59 27.27 -21.48
N LEU A 406 -20.77 28.27 -21.12
CA LEU A 406 -19.39 28.07 -20.68
C LEU A 406 -19.35 27.27 -19.37
N ASP A 407 -20.11 27.68 -18.36
CA ASP A 407 -20.24 26.97 -17.08
C ASP A 407 -20.73 25.52 -17.26
N ASN A 408 -21.59 25.26 -18.24
CA ASN A 408 -22.04 23.91 -18.56
C ASN A 408 -20.99 23.09 -19.32
N LYS A 409 -20.20 23.71 -20.20
CA LYS A 409 -19.05 23.07 -20.85
C LYS A 409 -17.94 22.75 -19.84
N ASP A 410 -17.65 23.64 -18.89
CA ASP A 410 -16.65 23.42 -17.84
C ASP A 410 -17.06 22.29 -16.87
N LYS A 411 -18.35 22.20 -16.51
CA LYS A 411 -18.89 21.03 -15.78
C LYS A 411 -18.70 19.74 -16.58
N LEU A 412 -19.08 19.72 -17.86
CA LEU A 412 -18.92 18.54 -18.71
C LEU A 412 -17.45 18.15 -18.89
N ILE A 413 -16.53 19.12 -18.98
CA ILE A 413 -15.08 18.87 -19.00
C ILE A 413 -14.62 18.23 -17.69
N THR A 414 -15.14 18.69 -16.54
CA THR A 414 -14.83 18.10 -15.24
C THR A 414 -15.35 16.67 -15.13
N GLU A 415 -16.62 16.43 -15.49
CA GLU A 415 -17.24 15.09 -15.54
C GLU A 415 -16.47 14.13 -16.47
N LEU A 416 -16.01 14.61 -17.63
CA LEU A 416 -15.20 13.82 -18.56
C LEU A 416 -13.75 13.60 -18.08
N GLN A 417 -13.21 14.49 -17.24
CA GLN A 417 -11.91 14.30 -16.58
C GLN A 417 -12.03 13.24 -15.47
N ASP A 418 -13.04 13.35 -14.62
CA ASP A 418 -13.34 12.37 -13.56
C ASP A 418 -13.59 10.97 -14.16
N LEU A 419 -14.38 10.86 -15.22
CA LEU A 419 -14.64 9.59 -15.91
C LEU A 419 -13.36 9.00 -16.55
N ASN A 420 -12.48 9.83 -17.14
CA ASN A 420 -11.19 9.37 -17.64
C ASN A 420 -10.28 8.88 -16.51
N GLN A 421 -10.29 9.57 -15.36
CA GLN A 421 -9.53 9.18 -14.18
C GLN A 421 -10.02 7.82 -13.64
N GLU A 422 -11.33 7.62 -13.57
CA GLU A 422 -11.97 6.34 -13.16
C GLU A 422 -11.59 5.20 -14.12
N ILE A 423 -11.73 5.41 -15.43
CA ILE A 423 -11.33 4.43 -16.46
C ILE A 423 -9.84 4.10 -16.38
N ALA A 424 -8.97 5.08 -16.14
CA ALA A 424 -7.53 4.85 -16.01
C ALA A 424 -7.17 4.01 -14.77
N LEU A 425 -7.86 4.24 -13.64
CA LEU A 425 -7.71 3.44 -12.43
C LEU A 425 -8.22 2.00 -12.62
N GLU A 426 -9.36 1.83 -13.31
CA GLU A 426 -9.89 0.49 -13.63
C GLU A 426 -8.96 -0.28 -14.59
N GLN A 427 -8.38 0.41 -15.59
CA GLN A 427 -7.38 -0.20 -16.49
C GLN A 427 -6.13 -0.65 -15.74
N GLU A 428 -5.56 0.15 -14.83
CA GLU A 428 -4.39 -0.26 -14.06
C GLU A 428 -4.73 -1.40 -13.08
N ARG A 429 -5.92 -1.37 -12.46
CA ARG A 429 -6.41 -2.48 -11.64
C ARG A 429 -6.48 -3.78 -12.45
N LEU A 430 -7.11 -3.76 -13.62
CA LEU A 430 -7.21 -4.92 -14.52
C LEU A 430 -5.83 -5.40 -14.99
N ARG A 431 -4.88 -4.48 -15.23
CA ARG A 431 -3.49 -4.82 -15.57
C ARG A 431 -2.78 -5.55 -14.43
N VAL A 432 -2.96 -5.10 -13.19
CA VAL A 432 -2.41 -5.74 -11.99
C VAL A 432 -3.07 -7.10 -11.73
N GLU A 433 -4.39 -7.23 -11.88
CA GLU A 433 -5.09 -8.53 -11.78
C GLU A 433 -4.62 -9.51 -12.87
N HIS A 434 -4.39 -9.04 -14.10
CA HIS A 434 -3.86 -9.87 -15.19
C HIS A 434 -2.44 -10.40 -14.91
N GLU A 435 -1.51 -9.55 -14.47
CA GLU A 435 -0.15 -10.00 -14.13
C GLU A 435 -0.15 -10.92 -12.90
N LYS A 436 -1.02 -10.71 -11.90
CA LYS A 436 -1.22 -11.65 -10.78
C LYS A 436 -1.70 -13.03 -11.25
N LEU A 437 -2.72 -13.08 -12.12
CA LEU A 437 -3.23 -14.32 -12.70
C LEU A 437 -2.16 -15.06 -13.52
N LYS A 438 -1.40 -14.32 -14.34
CA LYS A 438 -0.31 -14.84 -15.17
C LYS A 438 0.85 -15.40 -14.33
N ALA A 439 1.21 -14.76 -13.22
CA ALA A 439 2.19 -15.30 -12.27
C ALA A 439 1.69 -16.58 -11.59
N ALA A 440 0.42 -16.63 -11.21
CA ALA A 440 -0.18 -17.83 -10.62
C ALA A 440 -0.28 -19.01 -11.62
N ASP A 441 -0.54 -18.74 -12.90
CA ASP A 441 -0.56 -19.73 -13.97
C ASP A 441 0.84 -20.30 -14.27
N GLN A 442 1.87 -19.44 -14.27
CA GLN A 442 3.27 -19.85 -14.40
C GLN A 442 3.71 -20.74 -13.23
N GLU A 443 3.36 -20.39 -11.98
CA GLU A 443 3.70 -21.22 -10.82
C GLU A 443 2.95 -22.55 -10.82
N LYS A 444 1.66 -22.58 -11.20
CA LYS A 444 0.92 -23.84 -11.39
C LYS A 444 1.53 -24.72 -12.48
N SER A 445 1.97 -24.11 -13.58
CA SER A 445 2.67 -24.82 -14.67
C SER A 445 3.99 -25.42 -14.18
N ARG A 446 4.76 -24.68 -13.36
CA ARG A 446 5.99 -25.15 -12.73
C ARG A 446 5.73 -26.35 -11.79
N GLN A 447 4.72 -26.25 -10.93
CA GLN A 447 4.31 -27.32 -10.03
C GLN A 447 3.81 -28.57 -10.77
N LEU A 448 3.06 -28.40 -11.86
CA LEU A 448 2.62 -29.51 -12.71
C LEU A 448 3.81 -30.23 -13.35
N GLN A 449 4.82 -29.49 -13.81
CA GLN A 449 6.04 -30.07 -14.37
C GLN A 449 6.87 -30.82 -13.31
N GLU A 450 6.99 -30.29 -12.09
CA GLU A 450 7.60 -31.01 -10.95
C GLU A 450 6.86 -32.32 -10.61
N LEU A 451 5.52 -32.29 -10.58
CA LEU A 451 4.70 -33.48 -10.34
C LEU A 451 4.82 -34.52 -11.47
N THR A 452 4.94 -34.08 -12.72
CA THR A 452 5.18 -34.97 -13.88
C THR A 452 6.51 -35.69 -13.73
N VAL A 453 7.59 -34.97 -13.42
CA VAL A 453 8.92 -35.58 -13.19
C VAL A 453 8.91 -36.54 -12.00
N LEU A 454 8.16 -36.24 -10.93
CA LEU A 454 8.00 -37.13 -9.79
C LEU A 454 7.20 -38.40 -10.15
N GLN A 455 6.18 -38.28 -11.01
CA GLN A 455 5.43 -39.41 -11.54
C GLN A 455 6.32 -40.29 -12.41
N ASP A 456 7.05 -39.73 -13.38
CA ASP A 456 7.95 -40.48 -14.26
C ASP A 456 9.00 -41.27 -13.45
N ARG A 457 9.58 -40.64 -12.41
CA ARG A 457 10.52 -41.31 -11.51
C ARG A 457 9.88 -42.45 -10.71
N ARG A 458 8.60 -42.35 -10.38
CA ARG A 458 7.82 -43.41 -9.71
C ARG A 458 7.44 -44.53 -10.68
N GLU A 459 7.16 -44.20 -11.93
CA GLU A 459 6.89 -45.15 -13.01
C GLU A 459 8.16 -45.98 -13.31
N GLN A 460 9.33 -45.33 -13.41
CA GLN A 460 10.62 -46.00 -13.57
C GLN A 460 10.91 -46.97 -12.42
N ALA A 461 10.79 -46.52 -11.16
CA ALA A 461 10.99 -47.39 -10.00
C ALA A 461 10.03 -48.59 -9.97
N ARG A 462 8.81 -48.44 -10.51
CA ARG A 462 7.87 -49.55 -10.71
C ARG A 462 8.33 -50.54 -11.79
N GLN A 463 8.89 -50.06 -12.89
CA GLN A 463 9.42 -50.93 -13.95
C GLN A 463 10.65 -51.71 -13.45
N ASP A 464 11.55 -51.07 -12.70
CA ASP A 464 12.72 -51.70 -12.11
C ASP A 464 12.32 -52.80 -11.10
N LEU A 465 11.34 -52.52 -10.23
CA LEU A 465 10.77 -53.49 -9.30
C LEU A 465 10.07 -54.65 -10.02
N LYS A 466 9.35 -54.40 -11.11
CA LYS A 466 8.70 -55.44 -11.91
C LYS A 466 9.73 -56.41 -12.52
N GLY A 467 10.88 -55.92 -12.99
CA GLY A 467 11.97 -56.78 -13.47
C GLY A 467 12.57 -57.69 -12.39
N LEU A 468 12.61 -57.20 -11.14
CA LEU A 468 12.97 -58.00 -9.96
C LEU A 468 11.88 -59.03 -9.61
N GLU A 469 10.60 -58.64 -9.60
CA GLU A 469 9.45 -59.53 -9.36
C GLU A 469 9.42 -60.70 -10.36
N GLU A 470 9.59 -60.43 -11.66
CA GLU A 470 9.66 -61.45 -12.71
C GLU A 470 10.86 -62.39 -12.53
N THR A 471 11.97 -61.89 -11.98
CA THR A 471 13.17 -62.69 -11.73
C THR A 471 13.01 -63.57 -10.51
N VAL A 472 12.45 -63.04 -9.41
CA VAL A 472 12.08 -63.81 -8.21
C VAL A 472 11.05 -64.89 -8.56
N ALA A 473 10.06 -64.59 -9.41
CA ALA A 473 9.09 -65.58 -9.89
C ALA A 473 9.76 -66.72 -10.68
N ARG A 474 10.73 -66.40 -11.56
CA ARG A 474 11.52 -67.40 -12.29
C ARG A 474 12.37 -68.27 -11.37
N GLU A 475 13.00 -67.69 -10.35
CA GLU A 475 13.79 -68.45 -9.36
C GLU A 475 12.89 -69.33 -8.48
N LEU A 476 11.76 -68.81 -7.98
CA LEU A 476 10.78 -69.59 -7.22
C LEU A 476 10.21 -70.76 -8.03
N GLN A 477 9.92 -70.57 -9.31
CA GLN A 477 9.49 -71.66 -10.20
C GLN A 477 10.61 -72.70 -10.40
N THR A 478 11.86 -72.26 -10.48
CA THR A 478 13.03 -73.15 -10.58
C THR A 478 13.24 -73.95 -9.30
N LEU A 479 13.15 -73.30 -8.14
CA LEU A 479 13.18 -73.95 -6.82
C LEU A 479 12.01 -74.92 -6.62
N HIS A 480 10.81 -74.58 -7.10
CA HIS A 480 9.66 -75.49 -7.08
C HIS A 480 9.93 -76.74 -7.93
N ASN A 481 10.46 -76.58 -9.15
CA ASN A 481 10.85 -77.69 -10.02
C ASN A 481 11.94 -78.57 -9.38
N LEU A 482 12.99 -77.96 -8.81
CA LEU A 482 14.05 -78.68 -8.09
C LEU A 482 13.53 -79.41 -6.85
N ARG A 483 12.64 -78.79 -6.06
CA ARG A 483 11.97 -79.43 -4.93
C ARG A 483 11.13 -80.62 -5.39
N ARG A 484 10.39 -80.50 -6.50
CA ARG A 484 9.59 -81.59 -7.06
C ARG A 484 10.47 -82.76 -7.50
N LEU A 485 11.57 -82.48 -8.20
CA LEU A 485 12.56 -83.49 -8.59
C LEU A 485 13.22 -84.14 -7.37
N PHE A 486 13.60 -83.36 -6.36
CA PHE A 486 14.17 -83.89 -5.11
C PHE A 486 13.19 -84.78 -4.35
N VAL A 487 11.91 -84.38 -4.23
CA VAL A 487 10.87 -85.20 -3.58
C VAL A 487 10.62 -86.48 -4.38
N GLN A 488 10.65 -86.42 -5.71
CA GLN A 488 10.52 -87.59 -6.58
C GLN A 488 11.72 -88.55 -6.44
N ASP A 489 12.94 -88.02 -6.42
CA ASP A 489 14.19 -88.77 -6.25
C ASP A 489 14.38 -89.29 -4.82
N LEU A 490 13.84 -88.58 -3.81
CA LEU A 490 13.70 -89.07 -2.45
C LEU A 490 12.65 -90.20 -2.38
N ALA A 491 11.52 -90.07 -3.06
CA ALA A 491 10.49 -91.12 -3.09
C ALA A 491 10.99 -92.39 -3.81
N THR A 492 11.72 -92.26 -4.92
CA THR A 492 12.38 -93.41 -5.57
C THR A 492 13.49 -94.00 -4.70
N ARG A 493 14.33 -93.18 -4.05
CA ARG A 493 15.33 -93.69 -3.09
C ARG A 493 14.71 -94.34 -1.87
N VAL A 494 13.67 -93.79 -1.24
CA VAL A 494 12.99 -94.44 -0.11
C VAL A 494 12.36 -95.77 -0.55
N LYS A 495 11.76 -95.82 -1.74
CA LYS A 495 11.26 -97.06 -2.35
C LYS A 495 12.36 -98.09 -2.69
N LYS A 496 13.62 -97.65 -2.82
CA LYS A 496 14.81 -98.48 -3.09
C LYS A 496 15.62 -98.82 -1.82
N ASN A 497 15.57 -97.96 -0.80
CA ASN A 497 16.29 -98.04 0.47
C ASN A 497 15.47 -98.71 1.58
N GLY A 498 14.15 -98.89 1.41
CA GLY A 498 13.37 -99.84 2.20
C GLY A 498 13.84 -101.31 2.07
N GLN A 499 14.94 -101.55 1.37
CA GLN A 499 15.53 -102.86 1.12
C GLN A 499 17.03 -102.94 1.51
N MET A 500 17.66 -101.86 2.00
CA MET A 500 19.04 -101.85 2.52
C MET A 500 19.21 -100.78 3.61
N ASN A 501 19.36 -101.22 4.87
CA ASN A 501 19.85 -100.41 5.99
C ASN A 501 21.34 -100.70 6.21
N SER A 502 22.19 -99.68 6.38
CA SER A 502 23.24 -99.63 7.41
C SER A 502 23.99 -98.29 7.43
N ASP A 503 24.40 -97.92 8.63
CA ASP A 503 25.09 -96.74 9.16
C ASP A 503 26.20 -95.99 8.38
N ASP A 504 26.44 -94.79 8.92
CA ASP A 504 27.70 -94.02 9.04
C ASP A 504 28.48 -93.57 7.79
N THR A 505 28.68 -92.26 7.69
CA THR A 505 29.89 -91.69 7.05
C THR A 505 30.32 -90.37 7.70
N GLU A 506 31.56 -90.39 8.16
CA GLU A 506 32.32 -89.34 8.81
C GLU A 506 32.55 -88.09 7.93
N GLY A 507 32.46 -86.88 8.51
CA GLY A 507 32.42 -85.62 7.75
C GLY A 507 33.77 -85.13 7.20
N SER A 508 33.86 -84.96 5.88
CA SER A 508 35.07 -84.54 5.14
C SER A 508 35.58 -83.12 5.46
N THR A 509 36.88 -82.88 5.27
CA THR A 509 37.56 -81.58 5.54
C THR A 509 36.97 -80.39 4.77
N ALA A 510 36.41 -80.60 3.57
CA ALA A 510 35.69 -79.56 2.84
C ALA A 510 34.42 -79.09 3.56
N GLN A 511 33.75 -79.98 4.30
CA GLN A 511 32.59 -79.65 5.13
C GLN A 511 33.00 -78.79 6.34
N LYS A 512 34.16 -79.05 6.95
CA LYS A 512 34.72 -78.21 8.03
C LYS A 512 35.03 -76.78 7.55
N GLN A 513 35.58 -76.61 6.35
CA GLN A 513 35.79 -75.28 5.77
C GLN A 513 34.47 -74.56 5.47
N LYS A 514 33.46 -75.28 4.94
CA LYS A 514 32.11 -74.75 4.71
C LYS A 514 31.44 -74.30 6.01
N ILE A 515 31.56 -75.09 7.07
CA ILE A 515 31.07 -74.77 8.42
C ILE A 515 31.76 -73.52 8.95
N SER A 516 33.10 -73.45 8.91
CA SER A 516 33.86 -72.28 9.38
C SER A 516 33.52 -70.97 8.64
N PHE A 517 33.25 -71.04 7.34
CA PHE A 517 32.78 -69.88 6.57
C PHE A 517 31.37 -69.42 6.99
N LEU A 518 30.48 -70.36 7.26
CA LEU A 518 29.12 -70.08 7.74
C LEU A 518 29.14 -69.55 9.18
N GLU A 519 29.98 -70.10 10.06
CA GLU A 519 30.21 -69.61 11.42
C GLU A 519 30.67 -68.15 11.42
N ASN A 520 31.65 -67.79 10.58
CA ASN A 520 32.13 -66.41 10.45
C ASN A 520 31.05 -65.46 9.91
N ASN A 521 30.28 -65.86 8.89
CA ASN A 521 29.14 -65.06 8.40
C ASN A 521 28.08 -64.86 9.49
N LEU A 522 27.77 -65.91 10.25
CA LEU A 522 26.78 -65.86 11.32
C LEU A 522 27.26 -65.01 12.51
N GLU A 523 28.57 -65.01 12.79
CA GLU A 523 29.19 -64.11 13.77
C GLU A 523 29.16 -62.63 13.31
N GLN A 524 29.45 -62.35 12.04
CA GLN A 524 29.35 -61.01 11.47
C GLN A 524 27.91 -60.48 11.49
N LEU A 525 26.94 -61.31 11.06
CA LEU A 525 25.51 -60.97 11.13
C LEU A 525 25.07 -60.73 12.59
N THR A 526 25.57 -61.52 13.53
CA THR A 526 25.33 -61.33 14.97
C THR A 526 25.93 -60.01 15.48
N LYS A 527 27.11 -59.60 15.01
CA LYS A 527 27.74 -58.31 15.36
C LYS A 527 26.91 -57.13 14.83
N VAL A 528 26.48 -57.17 13.57
CA VAL A 528 25.61 -56.13 12.98
C VAL A 528 24.27 -56.07 13.71
N HIS A 529 23.63 -57.21 13.98
CA HIS A 529 22.38 -57.25 14.76
C HIS A 529 22.56 -56.66 16.17
N LYS A 530 23.63 -57.02 16.88
CA LYS A 530 23.97 -56.44 18.19
C LYS A 530 24.29 -54.94 18.14
N GLN A 531 24.73 -54.41 17.00
CA GLN A 531 24.94 -52.97 16.81
C GLN A 531 23.60 -52.27 16.59
N LEU A 532 22.79 -52.74 15.63
CA LEU A 532 21.47 -52.18 15.36
C LEU A 532 20.54 -52.21 16.58
N VAL A 533 20.62 -53.24 17.43
CA VAL A 533 19.86 -53.30 18.70
C VAL A 533 20.31 -52.24 19.70
N ARG A 534 21.61 -51.91 19.76
CA ARG A 534 22.14 -50.82 20.60
C ARG A 534 21.73 -49.46 20.05
N ASP A 535 21.94 -49.23 18.75
CA ASP A 535 21.56 -47.98 18.08
C ASP A 535 20.04 -47.72 18.21
N ASN A 536 19.21 -48.77 18.10
CA ASN A 536 17.76 -48.66 18.30
C ASN A 536 17.39 -48.35 19.77
N ALA A 537 18.15 -48.85 20.75
CA ALA A 537 17.96 -48.52 22.16
C ALA A 537 18.36 -47.07 22.46
N ASP A 538 19.46 -46.58 21.88
CA ASP A 538 19.93 -45.20 22.02
C ASP A 538 18.94 -44.22 21.36
N LEU A 539 18.46 -44.53 20.14
CA LEU A 539 17.42 -43.75 19.46
C LEU A 539 16.10 -43.70 20.26
N ARG A 540 15.68 -44.81 20.88
CA ARG A 540 14.52 -44.83 21.80
C ARG A 540 14.72 -43.95 23.04
N CYS A 541 15.97 -43.70 23.44
CA CYS A 541 16.29 -42.80 24.56
C CYS A 541 16.41 -41.33 24.14
N GLU A 542 16.80 -41.05 22.89
CA GLU A 542 16.89 -39.68 22.36
C GLU A 542 15.55 -39.12 21.86
N ILE A 543 14.68 -39.93 21.25
CA ILE A 543 13.36 -39.49 20.76
C ILE A 543 12.57 -38.72 21.84
N PRO A 544 12.39 -39.22 23.09
CA PRO A 544 11.68 -38.48 24.13
C PRO A 544 12.36 -37.16 24.56
N LYS A 545 13.68 -37.02 24.38
CA LYS A 545 14.41 -35.77 24.67
C LYS A 545 14.16 -34.73 23.58
N LEU A 546 14.19 -35.15 22.32
CA LEU A 546 13.87 -34.30 21.17
C LEU A 546 12.40 -33.86 21.20
N GLU A 547 11.46 -34.76 21.50
CA GLU A 547 10.04 -34.43 21.69
C GLU A 547 9.80 -33.45 22.86
N LYS A 548 10.54 -33.57 23.96
CA LYS A 548 10.46 -32.61 25.08
C LYS A 548 11.00 -31.24 24.67
N ARG A 549 12.12 -31.18 23.94
CA ARG A 549 12.67 -29.94 23.39
C ARG A 549 11.69 -29.28 22.42
N LEU A 550 11.10 -30.05 21.51
CA LEU A 550 10.13 -29.57 20.52
C LEU A 550 8.88 -28.99 21.21
N ARG A 551 8.33 -29.69 22.21
CA ARG A 551 7.21 -29.18 23.01
C ARG A 551 7.55 -27.91 23.78
N ALA A 552 8.73 -27.85 24.41
CA ALA A 552 9.19 -26.64 25.10
C ALA A 552 9.36 -25.45 24.14
N THR A 553 9.83 -25.69 22.91
CA THR A 553 9.87 -24.63 21.89
C THR A 553 8.50 -24.21 21.40
N ALA A 554 7.55 -25.14 21.24
CA ALA A 554 6.18 -24.84 20.82
C ALA A 554 5.43 -24.02 21.88
N GLU A 555 5.50 -24.39 23.15
CA GLU A 555 4.89 -23.61 24.24
C GLU A 555 5.53 -22.23 24.39
N ARG A 556 6.85 -22.09 24.17
CA ARG A 556 7.53 -20.78 24.14
C ARG A 556 7.02 -19.90 22.98
N VAL A 557 6.82 -20.47 21.79
CA VAL A 557 6.26 -19.74 20.63
C VAL A 557 4.84 -19.28 20.95
N LYS A 558 3.98 -20.18 21.44
CA LYS A 558 2.61 -19.88 21.84
C LYS A 558 2.52 -18.80 22.93
N ALA A 559 3.44 -18.79 23.89
CA ALA A 559 3.52 -17.74 24.91
C ALA A 559 3.92 -16.37 24.31
N LEU A 560 4.84 -16.36 23.34
CA LEU A 560 5.24 -15.13 22.62
C LEU A 560 4.11 -14.62 21.70
N GLU A 561 3.37 -15.51 21.03
CA GLU A 561 2.18 -15.17 20.24
C GLU A 561 1.08 -14.55 21.12
N ALA A 562 0.84 -15.12 22.30
CA ALA A 562 -0.11 -14.58 23.27
C ALA A 562 0.32 -13.18 23.76
N ALA A 563 1.59 -13.01 24.14
CA ALA A 563 2.13 -11.71 24.57
C ALA A 563 2.08 -10.66 23.44
N LEU A 564 2.36 -11.05 22.20
CA LEU A 564 2.25 -10.17 21.02
C LEU A 564 0.80 -9.75 20.76
N LYS A 565 -0.16 -10.68 20.92
CA LYS A 565 -1.59 -10.40 20.80
C LYS A 565 -2.05 -9.42 21.90
N GLU A 566 -1.67 -9.67 23.15
CA GLU A 566 -2.00 -8.78 24.27
C GLU A 566 -1.39 -7.38 24.07
N ALA A 567 -0.14 -7.29 23.61
CA ALA A 567 0.50 -6.01 23.28
C ALA A 567 -0.26 -5.24 22.17
N LYS A 568 -0.72 -5.93 21.11
CA LYS A 568 -1.55 -5.34 20.06
C LYS A 568 -2.91 -4.86 20.60
N GLU A 569 -3.57 -5.65 21.43
CA GLU A 569 -4.85 -5.27 22.06
C GLU A 569 -4.69 -4.09 23.04
N ASN A 570 -3.58 -4.03 23.77
CA ASN A 570 -3.23 -2.90 24.63
C ASN A 570 -3.04 -1.62 23.81
N ALA A 571 -2.19 -1.67 22.77
CA ALA A 571 -1.96 -0.53 21.88
C ALA A 571 -3.25 -0.05 21.17
N ALA A 572 -4.12 -0.98 20.75
CA ALA A 572 -5.43 -0.64 20.17
C ALA A 572 -6.37 0.01 21.19
N ARG A 573 -6.40 -0.47 22.44
CA ARG A 573 -7.18 0.15 23.52
C ARG A 573 -6.68 1.55 23.88
N ASP A 574 -5.37 1.78 23.86
CA ASP A 574 -4.80 3.10 24.09
C ASP A 574 -5.08 4.06 22.92
N ARG A 575 -4.96 3.60 21.66
CA ARG A 575 -5.40 4.38 20.48
C ARG A 575 -6.85 4.81 20.60
N ASN A 576 -7.77 3.90 20.93
CA ASN A 576 -9.19 4.22 21.13
C ASN A 576 -9.41 5.24 22.27
N ARG A 577 -8.59 5.21 23.34
CA ARG A 577 -8.65 6.22 24.41
C ARG A 577 -8.17 7.59 23.93
N TYR A 578 -7.09 7.64 23.16
CA TYR A 578 -6.61 8.88 22.54
C TYR A 578 -7.64 9.46 21.56
N GLU A 579 -8.25 8.65 20.70
CA GLU A 579 -9.32 9.08 19.79
C GLU A 579 -10.53 9.63 20.56
N GLN A 580 -10.94 8.99 21.66
CA GLN A 580 -12.03 9.48 22.52
C GLN A 580 -11.68 10.77 23.28
N GLU A 581 -10.41 11.01 23.61
CA GLU A 581 -9.95 12.28 24.19
C GLU A 581 -9.89 13.37 23.10
N VAL A 582 -9.40 13.04 21.90
CA VAL A 582 -9.36 13.95 20.74
C VAL A 582 -10.77 14.36 20.32
N GLU A 583 -11.74 13.45 20.22
CA GLU A 583 -13.13 13.82 19.93
C GLU A 583 -13.77 14.63 21.08
N ARG A 584 -13.45 14.35 22.36
CA ARG A 584 -13.89 15.21 23.48
C ARG A 584 -13.32 16.62 23.39
N ILE A 585 -12.04 16.77 23.04
CA ILE A 585 -11.40 18.07 22.82
C ILE A 585 -12.04 18.76 21.62
N LYS A 586 -12.24 18.05 20.52
CA LYS A 586 -12.86 18.55 19.29
C LYS A 586 -14.29 19.04 19.53
N ASP A 587 -15.12 18.31 20.27
CA ASP A 587 -16.47 18.75 20.65
C ASP A 587 -16.48 19.88 21.70
N ALA A 588 -15.42 20.02 22.51
CA ALA A 588 -15.23 21.18 23.40
C ALA A 588 -14.75 22.44 22.65
N VAL A 589 -13.95 22.27 21.59
CA VAL A 589 -13.42 23.34 20.72
C VAL A 589 -14.40 23.73 19.61
N LYS A 590 -15.35 22.84 19.26
CA LYS A 590 -16.43 23.13 18.32
C LYS A 590 -17.26 24.31 18.83
N PRO A 591 -17.40 25.42 18.08
CA PRO A 591 -18.20 26.54 18.52
C PRO A 591 -19.65 26.07 18.69
N LYS A 592 -20.13 26.09 19.94
CA LYS A 592 -21.55 25.84 20.24
C LYS A 592 -22.38 26.92 19.57
N ASN A 593 -22.90 26.62 18.39
CA ASN A 593 -24.09 27.28 17.84
C ASN A 593 -25.27 26.96 18.77
N MET A 594 -25.36 27.71 19.88
CA MET A 594 -26.48 27.69 20.79
C MET A 594 -27.70 28.18 20.02
N GLY A 595 -28.49 27.23 19.53
CA GLY A 595 -29.80 27.49 18.96
C GLY A 595 -30.62 28.32 19.94
N ARG A 596 -31.03 29.50 19.47
CA ARG A 596 -32.03 30.43 20.03
C ARG A 596 -32.73 29.94 21.31
N ARG A 597 -32.50 30.65 22.42
CA ARG A 597 -33.51 30.80 23.48
C ARG A 597 -33.94 32.27 23.59
N PRO A 598 -35.23 32.54 23.91
CA PRO A 598 -35.78 33.88 23.83
C PRO A 598 -35.54 34.73 25.10
N SER A 599 -35.48 36.05 24.87
CA SER A 599 -35.92 37.13 25.78
C SER A 599 -35.54 37.09 27.27
N ALA A 600 -34.70 38.05 27.67
CA ALA A 600 -34.89 38.82 28.91
C ALA A 600 -34.44 40.27 28.68
N GLN A 601 -35.31 41.24 28.99
CA GLN A 601 -35.01 42.68 28.90
C GLN A 601 -34.29 43.17 30.16
N ILE A 602 -33.37 44.13 30.03
CA ILE A 602 -33.07 45.13 31.09
C ILE A 602 -32.47 46.41 30.46
N ALA A 603 -33.01 47.54 30.91
CA ALA A 603 -32.52 48.94 30.90
C ALA A 603 -31.73 49.55 29.69
N LYS A 604 -32.28 50.66 29.17
CA LYS A 604 -31.64 51.66 28.28
C LYS A 604 -30.55 52.45 29.04
N PRO A 605 -29.61 53.17 28.38
CA PRO A 605 -29.91 54.56 27.99
C PRO A 605 -29.08 55.16 26.80
N ILE A 606 -29.69 55.49 25.65
CA ILE A 606 -29.21 56.58 24.77
C ILE A 606 -30.40 57.42 24.26
N ARG A 607 -30.10 58.70 23.99
CA ARG A 607 -30.97 59.83 23.59
C ARG A 607 -31.62 59.66 22.18
N PRO A 608 -32.63 60.49 21.82
CA PRO A 608 -33.42 60.32 20.60
C PRO A 608 -32.80 60.96 19.35
N GLY A 609 -33.01 60.37 18.16
CA GLY A 609 -32.64 61.02 16.88
C GLY A 609 -32.75 60.17 15.59
N GLN A 610 -33.96 60.10 15.02
CA GLN A 610 -34.27 59.85 13.58
C GLN A 610 -34.05 58.47 12.92
N LEU A 611 -34.82 58.27 11.84
CA LEU A 611 -35.12 57.04 11.06
C LEU A 611 -34.82 57.30 9.55
N PRO A 612 -35.13 56.41 8.57
CA PRO A 612 -34.43 55.13 8.33
C PRO A 612 -34.12 54.88 6.83
N GLY A 613 -33.30 53.85 6.53
CA GLY A 613 -33.56 52.98 5.35
C GLY A 613 -32.54 52.95 4.20
N ALA A 614 -31.59 52.01 4.28
CA ALA A 614 -31.11 51.15 3.17
C ALA A 614 -30.21 50.04 3.78
N PRO A 615 -30.19 48.83 3.21
CA PRO A 615 -28.87 48.34 2.74
C PRO A 615 -28.91 47.42 1.51
N LEU A 616 -27.76 47.35 0.84
CA LEU A 616 -27.40 46.34 -0.17
C LEU A 616 -25.91 45.96 -0.04
N MET A 617 -25.62 44.69 -0.33
CA MET A 617 -24.33 44.15 -0.85
C MET A 617 -23.10 43.93 0.06
N ILE A 618 -22.14 43.17 -0.50
CA ILE A 618 -21.20 42.21 0.12
C ILE A 618 -19.88 42.22 -0.69
N PRO A 619 -18.67 42.30 -0.09
CA PRO A 619 -17.74 41.16 -0.22
C PRO A 619 -16.69 40.92 0.92
N SER A 620 -16.39 39.64 1.13
CA SER A 620 -15.07 38.96 1.26
C SER A 620 -13.88 39.47 2.11
N ILE A 621 -13.44 38.57 3.01
CA ILE A 621 -12.07 38.02 3.23
C ILE A 621 -10.86 38.98 3.32
N ILE A 622 -10.11 38.95 4.46
CA ILE A 622 -8.63 38.80 4.52
C ILE A 622 -8.05 38.73 5.97
N ARG A 623 -7.06 37.83 6.16
CA ARG A 623 -5.95 37.77 7.17
C ARG A 623 -6.19 37.84 8.70
N SER A 624 -5.76 36.74 9.34
CA SER A 624 -4.56 36.61 10.19
C SER A 624 -4.27 37.55 11.40
N ASN A 625 -3.82 36.87 12.46
CA ASN A 625 -2.75 37.20 13.41
C ASN A 625 -3.05 37.89 14.77
N LEU A 626 -2.57 37.17 15.81
CA LEU A 626 -1.88 37.65 17.01
C LEU A 626 -2.74 38.28 18.13
N ILE A 627 -2.61 37.76 19.37
CA ILE A 627 -1.99 38.46 20.53
C ILE A 627 -2.12 37.69 21.88
N GLN A 628 -0.97 37.46 22.51
CA GLN A 628 -0.61 37.44 23.95
C GLN A 628 -1.34 36.58 25.04
N ASN A 629 -0.51 35.68 25.61
CA ASN A 629 -0.04 35.63 27.02
C ASN A 629 -0.89 35.10 28.20
N ASN A 630 -0.14 34.34 29.04
CA ASN A 630 -0.23 34.12 30.49
C ASN A 630 -1.41 33.32 31.08
N ALA A 631 -1.10 32.13 31.61
CA ALA A 631 -0.63 31.99 32.99
C ALA A 631 0.01 30.61 33.22
N GLY A 632 1.10 30.53 34.01
CA GLY A 632 1.76 29.27 34.37
C GLY A 632 1.36 28.78 35.76
N ILE A 633 1.44 27.46 36.00
CA ILE A 633 1.40 26.84 37.34
C ILE A 633 2.47 25.73 37.40
N ASN A 634 3.19 25.67 38.51
CA ASN A 634 4.26 24.70 38.81
C ASN A 634 3.74 23.26 38.94
N GLY A 635 4.61 22.29 38.64
CA GLY A 635 4.41 20.89 38.99
C GLY A 635 5.51 19.98 38.42
N GLY A 636 6.64 19.88 39.12
CA GLY A 636 7.65 18.87 38.80
C GLY A 636 7.34 17.55 39.50
N ASP A 637 7.63 16.42 38.83
CA ASP A 637 7.89 15.15 39.49
C ASP A 637 9.07 14.45 38.76
N ASP A 638 10.14 14.19 39.50
CA ASP A 638 11.33 13.49 38.99
C ASP A 638 11.04 11.99 38.96
N ARG A 639 10.97 11.38 37.76
CA ARG A 639 11.08 9.92 37.63
C ARG A 639 12.12 9.52 36.60
N GLN A 640 13.25 9.07 37.13
CA GLN A 640 14.27 8.33 36.41
C GLN A 640 13.69 7.01 35.89
N GLU A 641 13.65 6.82 34.58
CA GLU A 641 13.67 5.48 33.99
C GLU A 641 14.89 5.29 33.08
N LYS A 642 15.46 4.09 33.17
CA LYS A 642 16.77 3.76 32.61
C LYS A 642 16.63 3.42 31.14
N THR A 643 17.20 4.24 30.26
CA THR A 643 17.36 3.91 28.85
C THR A 643 18.34 2.74 28.67
N ALA A 644 17.83 1.52 28.59
CA ALA A 644 18.60 0.36 28.14
C ALA A 644 18.67 0.37 26.61
N SER A 645 19.83 0.77 26.07
CA SER A 645 20.13 0.63 24.65
C SER A 645 20.11 -0.85 24.25
N CYS A 646 19.32 -1.19 23.23
CA CYS A 646 19.34 -2.52 22.63
C CYS A 646 19.32 -2.40 21.09
N SER A 647 20.52 -2.33 20.51
CA SER A 647 20.71 -2.32 19.06
C SER A 647 20.23 -3.62 18.43
N PHE A 648 19.18 -3.56 17.62
CA PHE A 648 18.72 -4.71 16.84
C PHE A 648 19.59 -4.89 15.59
N THR A 649 20.53 -5.83 15.65
CA THR A 649 21.25 -6.34 14.47
C THR A 649 20.75 -7.76 14.17
N ILE A 650 19.84 -7.90 13.21
CA ILE A 650 19.40 -9.21 12.69
C ILE A 650 19.76 -9.31 11.21
N ILE A 651 20.85 -10.02 10.89
CA ILE A 651 21.12 -10.56 9.55
C ILE A 651 21.73 -11.97 9.68
N GLN A 652 21.09 -12.93 9.01
CA GLN A 652 21.58 -14.25 8.56
C GLN A 652 22.42 -15.15 9.50
N GLN A 653 21.82 -16.27 9.93
CA GLN A 653 22.40 -17.61 9.67
C GLN A 653 21.38 -18.74 9.95
N ALA A 654 20.83 -19.35 8.89
CA ALA A 654 20.08 -20.61 8.96
C ALA A 654 19.92 -21.26 7.57
N HIS A 655 21.01 -21.77 7.00
CA HIS A 655 20.98 -22.69 5.87
C HIS A 655 22.09 -23.75 6.03
N CYS A 656 21.85 -24.94 5.47
CA CYS A 656 22.63 -26.19 5.63
C CYS A 656 22.63 -26.81 7.03
N ILE A 657 21.88 -27.91 7.19
CA ILE A 657 22.43 -29.28 7.30
C ILE A 657 21.26 -30.25 7.05
N THR A 658 21.26 -30.94 5.90
CA THR A 658 20.41 -32.11 5.65
C THR A 658 21.09 -33.03 4.64
N GLN A 659 22.17 -33.66 5.08
CA GLN A 659 22.74 -34.86 4.45
C GLN A 659 23.43 -35.70 5.53
N PHE A 660 22.68 -36.68 6.05
CA PHE A 660 23.14 -38.02 6.44
C PHE A 660 21.92 -38.93 6.59
#